data_AF-A0AA39LD97-F1
#
_entry.id   AF-A0AA39LD97-F1
#
_cell.length_a   1.000
_cell.length_b   1.000
_cell.length_c   1.000
_cell.angle_alpha   90.00
_cell.angle_beta   90.00
_cell.angle_gamma   90.00
#
_symmetry.space_group_name_H-M   'P 1'
#
loop_
_entity.id
_entity.type
_entity.pdbx_description
1 polymer ?
#
loop_
_entity_poly.entity_id
_entity_poly.type
_entity_poly.pdbx_seq_one_letter_code
_entity_poly.pdbx_strand_id
1 'polypeptide(L)'
;MSHLLLTVLVAVSVVGLALARPEESKCIFEPASESAKDLLLEMIKIESISGKEQCMGEALVAYLENKTWIVKTQPLEDNPGRFNIIATRKELSVKGPKFLFNSHFDTVPPYIAPSSDDVNVYGRGANDAKGQMTAMLKAAQQLVEKHPDMADEIGILFVVGEEVDHIGMIESNKLNLQPDYLIVGEPTEMKFALLQKGVVKLVIKAHGKAAHSGYPQMGVSAIDKLLDILDDLRHHQWPSDEKLGSTTMNIGLIQGGQAMNALAAEAQASVMFRVTTSAKDIHNTVTKIVGGRADIEFLGYNDPVILSEPPKGYPTDVVAYNTDLPYFDNRDKLKAAFLFGPGSITSAHSMREFIPVEDLEKAINVGKLVSIGVAKKDVVASVCGNSMDFVALSLAVGNIGAVFAPLNPAYKQGEILKYVEQLKARWIFTDQASYDKEIIVLGQLDDQTLTNVEIPVVRDISDTALIFFSSGTTGLPKGVRLSHRSLIAHVRLISATDSDSTTPMPRIASNDNVFGVLPYFHAGGLITVYCMLSQGTTVYVNKLFKEESFFNIIERHKITVINVVPPILNFLLGSQSQLSSLRMILVGASSVDQSTVKMLQEALPNVKIIELYGLTEVGILTLMSPIHNKPNTTGVLMPGFECRLVDGEMWFRSPTAMSGYLQDEQTREMTTDNLWIRSGDLGHVDVDGYFSITGRVKELIKVRGWQVSPKELEDALRSSFPQAVHDCCVIGVPDAGAGQLPRAYVVLKREFTLTEHDIQEIISQKFISYKHLKGGVQFVEDIPKNASGKVDRCRLLREFIEATNAGRSA
;
A
#
# COMPACT_ATOMS: atom_id res chain seq x y z
N MET A 1 5.65 -24.56 -76.70
CA MET A 1 6.43 -25.24 -75.65
C MET A 1 6.77 -24.22 -74.56
N SER A 2 5.86 -24.01 -73.60
CA SER A 2 6.11 -23.25 -72.35
C SER A 2 4.89 -23.13 -71.43
N HIS A 3 3.85 -23.97 -71.62
CA HIS A 3 2.74 -24.07 -70.66
C HIS A 3 2.40 -25.50 -70.23
N LEU A 4 3.12 -26.52 -70.72
CA LEU A 4 2.90 -27.93 -70.36
C LEU A 4 3.96 -28.51 -69.40
N LEU A 5 5.04 -27.78 -69.12
CA LEU A 5 6.09 -28.23 -68.18
C LEU A 5 5.88 -27.74 -66.73
N LEU A 6 5.05 -26.71 -66.51
CA LEU A 6 4.79 -26.19 -65.16
C LEU A 6 3.72 -27.01 -64.42
N THR A 7 2.85 -27.71 -65.16
CA THR A 7 1.78 -28.54 -64.58
C THR A 7 2.28 -29.91 -64.12
N VAL A 8 3.41 -30.40 -64.65
CA VAL A 8 3.98 -31.71 -64.28
C VAL A 8 4.90 -31.63 -63.05
N LEU A 9 5.48 -30.45 -62.75
CA LEU A 9 6.26 -30.24 -61.51
C LEU A 9 5.40 -29.94 -60.29
N VAL A 10 4.14 -29.53 -60.46
CA VAL A 10 3.19 -29.35 -59.34
C VAL A 10 2.48 -30.68 -58.98
N ALA A 11 2.45 -31.66 -59.89
CA ALA A 11 1.79 -32.96 -59.65
C ALA A 11 2.67 -34.00 -58.92
N VAL A 12 4.01 -33.83 -58.88
CA VAL A 12 4.91 -34.78 -58.20
C VAL A 12 5.16 -34.42 -56.73
N SER A 13 4.85 -33.20 -56.29
CA SER A 13 4.88 -32.82 -54.87
C SER A 13 3.56 -33.11 -54.13
N VAL A 14 2.48 -33.45 -54.86
CA VAL A 14 1.14 -33.67 -54.30
C VAL A 14 0.81 -35.16 -54.10
N VAL A 15 1.65 -36.09 -54.56
CA VAL A 15 1.40 -37.55 -54.44
C VAL A 15 2.39 -38.26 -53.49
N GLY A 16 3.35 -37.54 -52.90
CA GLY A 16 4.29 -38.06 -51.88
C GLY A 16 3.88 -37.82 -50.42
N LEU A 17 2.67 -37.34 -50.16
CA LEU A 17 2.17 -36.98 -48.81
C LEU A 17 0.99 -37.83 -48.34
N ALA A 18 0.78 -38.98 -48.96
CA ALA A 18 -0.07 -40.04 -48.44
C ALA A 18 0.83 -41.23 -48.06
N LEU A 19 0.78 -41.64 -46.78
CA LEU A 19 1.54 -42.72 -46.14
C LEU A 19 2.80 -42.31 -45.34
N ALA A 20 2.79 -41.14 -44.71
CA ALA A 20 3.45 -41.00 -43.41
C ALA A 20 2.40 -41.27 -42.33
N ARG A 21 2.63 -42.26 -41.47
CA ARG A 21 1.94 -42.32 -40.18
C ARG A 21 2.15 -40.96 -39.50
N PRO A 22 1.14 -40.36 -38.85
CA PRO A 22 1.36 -39.10 -38.16
C PRO A 22 2.47 -39.35 -37.12
N GLU A 23 3.62 -38.73 -37.33
CA GLU A 23 4.56 -38.48 -36.24
C GLU A 23 3.76 -37.75 -35.17
N GLU A 24 3.82 -38.25 -33.94
CA GLU A 24 3.21 -37.62 -32.76
C GLU A 24 3.59 -36.14 -32.76
N SER A 25 2.65 -35.27 -33.13
CA SER A 25 2.86 -33.83 -33.05
C SER A 25 3.06 -33.50 -31.59
N LYS A 26 4.29 -33.16 -31.18
CA LYS A 26 4.56 -32.79 -29.81
C LYS A 26 3.67 -31.60 -29.44
N CYS A 27 2.86 -31.78 -28.41
CA CYS A 27 2.04 -30.72 -27.83
C CYS A 27 2.96 -29.72 -27.11
N ILE A 28 3.35 -28.64 -27.78
CA ILE A 28 4.28 -27.62 -27.26
C ILE A 28 3.74 -26.23 -27.61
N PHE A 29 3.93 -25.26 -26.72
CA PHE A 29 3.71 -23.84 -27.03
C PHE A 29 4.95 -23.22 -27.69
N GLU A 30 4.75 -22.57 -28.83
CA GLU A 30 5.80 -21.78 -29.52
C GLU A 30 5.34 -20.32 -29.69
N PRO A 31 5.24 -19.55 -28.59
CA PRO A 31 4.71 -18.19 -28.66
C PRO A 31 5.69 -17.27 -29.41
N ALA A 32 5.14 -16.38 -30.24
CA ALA A 32 5.94 -15.45 -31.05
C ALA A 32 6.75 -14.44 -30.22
N SER A 33 6.34 -14.17 -28.97
CA SER A 33 7.08 -13.39 -27.99
C SER A 33 6.74 -13.84 -26.56
N GLU A 34 7.35 -13.20 -25.56
CA GLU A 34 7.05 -13.43 -24.14
C GLU A 34 5.76 -12.74 -23.67
N SER A 35 5.01 -12.08 -24.57
CA SER A 35 3.76 -11.39 -24.23
C SER A 35 2.67 -12.37 -23.76
N ALA A 36 1.75 -11.88 -22.92
CA ALA A 36 0.59 -12.67 -22.49
C ALA A 36 -0.34 -13.00 -23.67
N LYS A 37 -0.50 -12.04 -24.59
CA LYS A 37 -1.28 -12.19 -25.82
C LYS A 37 -0.79 -13.37 -26.67
N ASP A 38 0.51 -13.43 -26.93
CA ASP A 38 1.07 -14.46 -27.81
C ASP A 38 1.03 -15.84 -27.16
N LEU A 39 1.24 -15.91 -25.84
CA LEU A 39 1.06 -17.16 -25.11
C LEU A 39 -0.39 -17.65 -25.18
N LEU A 40 -1.36 -16.77 -24.94
CA LEU A 40 -2.78 -17.12 -25.00
C LEU A 40 -3.17 -17.63 -26.40
N LEU A 41 -2.67 -17.01 -27.47
CA LEU A 41 -2.91 -17.47 -28.83
C LEU A 41 -2.43 -18.91 -29.06
N GLU A 42 -1.25 -19.28 -28.57
CA GLU A 42 -0.77 -20.68 -28.64
C GLU A 42 -1.64 -21.63 -27.82
N MET A 43 -2.03 -21.23 -26.61
CA MET A 43 -2.90 -22.05 -25.76
C MET A 43 -4.26 -22.31 -26.43
N ILE A 44 -4.82 -21.32 -27.12
CA ILE A 44 -6.10 -21.46 -27.82
C ILE A 44 -6.01 -22.43 -29.00
N LYS A 45 -4.85 -22.53 -29.70
CA LYS A 45 -4.66 -23.48 -30.82
C LYS A 45 -4.85 -24.95 -30.41
N ILE A 46 -4.60 -25.28 -29.15
CA ILE A 46 -4.72 -26.64 -28.63
C ILE A 46 -6.15 -26.88 -28.16
N GLU A 47 -6.86 -27.83 -28.79
CA GLU A 47 -8.18 -28.26 -28.32
C GLU A 47 -8.07 -28.84 -26.90
N SER A 48 -8.95 -28.38 -26.01
CA SER A 48 -9.04 -28.83 -24.61
C SER A 48 -10.50 -28.85 -24.17
N ILE A 49 -11.39 -29.30 -25.06
CA ILE A 49 -12.78 -29.56 -24.66
C ILE A 49 -12.76 -30.62 -23.56
N SER A 50 -13.61 -30.53 -22.54
CA SER A 50 -13.63 -31.51 -21.45
C SER A 50 -13.64 -32.95 -21.98
N GLY A 51 -12.70 -33.77 -21.51
CA GLY A 51 -12.39 -35.11 -22.04
C GLY A 51 -11.27 -35.18 -23.10
N LYS A 52 -10.78 -34.05 -23.61
CA LYS A 52 -9.69 -33.93 -24.58
C LYS A 52 -8.54 -33.03 -24.09
N GLU A 53 -8.32 -32.95 -22.79
CA GLU A 53 -7.39 -32.00 -22.16
C GLU A 53 -5.91 -32.40 -22.29
N GLN A 54 -5.61 -33.65 -22.64
CA GLN A 54 -4.28 -34.25 -22.55
C GLN A 54 -3.18 -33.40 -23.22
N CYS A 55 -3.37 -33.03 -24.49
CA CYS A 55 -2.38 -32.28 -25.25
C CYS A 55 -2.10 -30.90 -24.63
N MET A 56 -3.14 -30.24 -24.12
CA MET A 56 -2.99 -28.95 -23.44
C MET A 56 -2.20 -29.10 -22.14
N GLY A 57 -2.49 -30.14 -21.36
CA GLY A 57 -1.77 -30.46 -20.13
C GLY A 57 -0.28 -30.76 -20.39
N GLU A 58 0.04 -31.56 -21.40
CA GLU A 58 1.42 -31.88 -21.78
C GLU A 58 2.20 -30.64 -22.22
N ALA A 59 1.58 -29.75 -23.01
CA ALA A 59 2.18 -28.49 -23.43
C ALA A 59 2.44 -27.55 -22.25
N LEU A 60 1.52 -27.49 -21.27
CA LEU A 60 1.68 -26.72 -20.03
C LEU A 60 2.84 -27.23 -19.18
N VAL A 61 2.95 -28.55 -18.99
CA VAL A 61 4.07 -29.17 -18.24
C VAL A 61 5.40 -28.78 -18.89
N ALA A 62 5.53 -28.99 -20.20
CA ALA A 62 6.75 -28.65 -20.93
C ALA A 62 7.10 -27.16 -20.83
N TYR A 63 6.10 -26.27 -20.92
CA TYR A 63 6.31 -24.83 -20.77
C TYR A 63 6.79 -24.45 -19.37
N LEU A 64 6.14 -24.96 -18.32
CA LEU A 64 6.48 -24.68 -16.93
C LEU A 64 7.88 -25.19 -16.58
N GLU A 65 8.23 -26.41 -16.98
CA GLU A 65 9.57 -26.98 -16.76
C GLU A 65 10.65 -26.16 -17.46
N ASN A 66 10.41 -25.69 -18.70
CA ASN A 66 11.32 -24.80 -19.42
C ASN A 66 11.48 -23.44 -18.71
N LYS A 67 10.44 -22.98 -17.99
CA LYS A 67 10.48 -21.80 -17.13
C LYS A 67 10.99 -22.09 -15.70
N THR A 68 11.71 -23.19 -15.51
CA THR A 68 12.36 -23.62 -14.26
C THR A 68 11.41 -23.89 -13.09
N TRP A 69 10.14 -24.22 -13.37
CA TRP A 69 9.22 -24.75 -12.36
C TRP A 69 9.45 -26.24 -12.17
N ILE A 70 9.28 -26.70 -10.93
CA ILE A 70 9.15 -28.12 -10.60
C ILE A 70 7.67 -28.46 -10.75
N VAL A 71 7.37 -29.33 -11.71
CA VAL A 71 6.00 -29.71 -12.05
C VAL A 71 5.72 -31.12 -11.56
N LYS A 72 4.56 -31.31 -10.93
CA LYS A 72 4.02 -32.63 -10.59
C LYS A 72 2.63 -32.74 -11.22
N THR A 73 2.41 -33.82 -11.94
CA THR A 73 1.09 -34.16 -12.48
C THR A 73 0.33 -35.07 -11.52
N GLN A 74 -0.99 -34.94 -11.51
CA GLN A 74 -1.89 -35.80 -10.73
C GLN A 74 -2.94 -36.39 -11.68
N PRO A 75 -2.70 -37.60 -12.22
CA PRO A 75 -3.66 -38.30 -13.07
C PRO A 75 -4.96 -38.63 -12.33
N LEU A 76 -6.10 -38.51 -13.01
CA LEU A 76 -7.38 -39.01 -12.50
C LEU A 76 -7.39 -40.55 -12.55
N GLU A 77 -7.95 -41.18 -11.51
CA GLU A 77 -7.95 -42.65 -11.37
C GLU A 77 -8.63 -43.36 -12.56
N ASP A 78 -9.77 -42.82 -13.03
CA ASP A 78 -10.58 -43.43 -14.09
C ASP A 78 -10.12 -43.08 -15.52
N ASN A 79 -9.26 -42.06 -15.67
CA ASN A 79 -8.73 -41.65 -16.97
C ASN A 79 -7.35 -40.97 -16.81
N PRO A 80 -6.25 -41.73 -16.93
CA PRO A 80 -4.90 -41.19 -16.77
C PRO A 80 -4.51 -40.11 -17.79
N GLY A 81 -5.20 -40.02 -18.94
CA GLY A 81 -4.99 -38.97 -19.93
C GLY A 81 -5.54 -37.60 -19.49
N ARG A 82 -6.32 -37.56 -18.41
CA ARG A 82 -6.78 -36.34 -17.74
C ARG A 82 -6.02 -36.23 -16.41
N PHE A 83 -5.36 -35.11 -16.18
CA PHE A 83 -4.54 -34.92 -14.99
C PHE A 83 -4.50 -33.45 -14.56
N ASN A 84 -4.42 -33.22 -13.25
CA ASN A 84 -4.11 -31.90 -12.72
C ASN A 84 -2.61 -31.63 -12.80
N ILE A 85 -2.24 -30.35 -12.76
CA ILE A 85 -0.86 -29.86 -12.78
C ILE A 85 -0.64 -29.01 -11.54
N ILE A 86 0.35 -29.36 -10.72
CA ILE A 86 0.84 -28.53 -9.62
C ILE A 86 2.30 -28.14 -9.93
N ALA A 87 2.58 -26.83 -9.90
CA ALA A 87 3.91 -26.29 -10.17
C ALA A 87 4.40 -25.40 -9.02
N THR A 88 5.63 -25.63 -8.59
CA THR A 88 6.31 -24.90 -7.48
C THR A 88 7.79 -24.67 -7.80
N ARG A 89 8.50 -23.90 -6.98
CA ARG A 89 9.96 -23.66 -7.13
C ARG A 89 10.85 -24.58 -6.29
N LYS A 90 10.24 -25.30 -5.35
CA LYS A 90 10.84 -26.39 -4.57
C LYS A 90 9.93 -27.61 -4.60
N GLU A 91 10.47 -28.77 -4.22
CA GLU A 91 9.66 -29.98 -4.01
C GLU A 91 8.49 -29.71 -3.06
N LEU A 92 7.33 -30.28 -3.40
CA LEU A 92 6.08 -30.02 -2.71
C LEU A 92 6.16 -30.50 -1.26
N SER A 93 6.18 -29.56 -0.31
CA SER A 93 6.11 -29.87 1.12
C SER A 93 4.72 -30.35 1.51
N VAL A 94 4.60 -30.97 2.70
CA VAL A 94 3.31 -31.44 3.26
C VAL A 94 2.25 -30.33 3.35
N LYS A 95 2.65 -29.06 3.51
CA LYS A 95 1.73 -27.91 3.58
C LYS A 95 1.46 -27.28 2.20
N GLY A 96 2.31 -27.52 1.20
CA GLY A 96 2.24 -26.84 -0.10
C GLY A 96 2.79 -25.39 -0.09
N PRO A 97 2.61 -24.63 -1.19
CA PRO A 97 3.00 -23.22 -1.30
C PRO A 97 2.10 -22.34 -0.42
N LYS A 98 2.57 -21.14 -0.06
CA LYS A 98 1.81 -20.17 0.74
C LYS A 98 0.77 -19.44 -0.11
N PHE A 99 1.12 -19.09 -1.34
CA PHE A 99 0.23 -18.49 -2.33
C PHE A 99 -0.02 -19.51 -3.44
N LEU A 100 -1.29 -19.84 -3.66
CA LEU A 100 -1.71 -20.78 -4.69
C LEU A 100 -2.59 -20.07 -5.71
N PHE A 101 -2.11 -20.01 -6.96
CA PHE A 101 -2.90 -19.58 -8.11
C PHE A 101 -3.60 -20.80 -8.71
N ASN A 102 -4.89 -20.66 -9.03
CA ASN A 102 -5.70 -21.75 -9.55
C ASN A 102 -6.61 -21.30 -10.69
N SER A 103 -6.83 -22.20 -11.65
CA SER A 103 -7.79 -22.10 -12.75
C SER A 103 -7.96 -23.49 -13.36
N HIS A 104 -9.05 -23.71 -14.09
CA HIS A 104 -9.17 -24.85 -14.98
C HIS A 104 -8.55 -24.60 -16.35
N PHE A 105 -8.38 -25.68 -17.12
CA PHE A 105 -7.90 -25.62 -18.51
C PHE A 105 -8.72 -26.48 -19.48
N ASP A 106 -9.83 -27.08 -19.03
CA ASP A 106 -10.85 -27.63 -19.92
C ASP A 106 -11.85 -26.56 -20.38
N THR A 107 -12.47 -26.78 -21.52
CA THR A 107 -13.37 -25.83 -22.19
C THR A 107 -14.66 -26.51 -22.66
N VAL A 108 -15.71 -25.71 -22.88
CA VAL A 108 -16.94 -26.21 -23.51
C VAL A 108 -16.83 -26.40 -25.04
N PRO A 109 -17.63 -27.31 -25.64
CA PRO A 109 -17.76 -27.39 -27.09
C PRO A 109 -18.51 -26.18 -27.70
N PRO A 110 -18.34 -25.87 -29.00
CA PRO A 110 -17.33 -26.44 -29.91
C PRO A 110 -15.96 -25.80 -29.73
N TYR A 111 -14.93 -26.42 -30.33
CA TYR A 111 -13.63 -25.79 -30.52
C TYR A 111 -13.74 -24.57 -31.45
N ILE A 112 -13.10 -23.47 -31.08
CA ILE A 112 -13.03 -22.23 -31.87
C ILE A 112 -11.54 -21.84 -31.95
N ALA A 113 -11.01 -21.81 -33.17
CA ALA A 113 -9.62 -21.50 -33.43
C ALA A 113 -9.24 -20.06 -33.02
N PRO A 114 -7.97 -19.79 -32.69
CA PRO A 114 -7.54 -18.47 -32.26
C PRO A 114 -7.58 -17.44 -33.38
N SER A 115 -7.95 -16.23 -33.02
CA SER A 115 -7.69 -15.02 -33.80
C SER A 115 -7.51 -13.83 -32.87
N SER A 116 -6.98 -12.71 -33.36
CA SER A 116 -6.83 -11.50 -32.54
C SER A 116 -6.92 -10.25 -33.40
N ASP A 117 -7.31 -9.15 -32.78
CA ASP A 117 -7.10 -7.80 -33.28
C ASP A 117 -6.18 -7.02 -32.30
N ASP A 118 -6.12 -5.69 -32.42
CA ASP A 118 -5.30 -4.85 -31.55
C ASP A 118 -5.86 -4.76 -30.11
N VAL A 119 -7.14 -5.06 -29.92
CA VAL A 119 -7.86 -4.87 -28.65
C VAL A 119 -8.15 -6.20 -27.96
N ASN A 120 -8.46 -7.25 -28.73
CA ASN A 120 -9.00 -8.51 -28.24
C ASN A 120 -8.27 -9.73 -28.78
N VAL A 121 -8.25 -10.79 -27.96
CA VAL A 121 -7.95 -12.17 -28.39
C VAL A 121 -9.25 -12.97 -28.40
N TYR A 122 -9.49 -13.70 -29.48
CA TYR A 122 -10.69 -14.50 -29.71
C TYR A 122 -10.34 -15.99 -29.79
N GLY A 123 -11.29 -16.83 -29.39
CA GLY A 123 -11.22 -18.28 -29.53
C GLY A 123 -11.80 -18.98 -28.31
N ARG A 124 -11.93 -20.32 -28.39
CA ARG A 124 -12.54 -21.09 -27.31
C ARG A 124 -11.59 -21.12 -26.11
N GLY A 125 -12.10 -20.69 -24.97
CA GLY A 125 -11.34 -20.53 -23.74
C GLY A 125 -10.48 -19.26 -23.70
N ALA A 126 -10.66 -18.32 -24.64
CA ALA A 126 -9.97 -17.03 -24.58
C ALA A 126 -10.36 -16.25 -23.33
N ASN A 127 -11.62 -16.34 -22.92
CA ASN A 127 -12.18 -15.63 -21.78
C ASN A 127 -12.26 -16.54 -20.54
N ASP A 128 -12.77 -17.76 -20.73
CA ASP A 128 -12.93 -18.77 -19.68
C ASP A 128 -11.81 -19.81 -19.76
N ALA A 129 -11.32 -20.36 -18.66
CA ALA A 129 -10.17 -21.28 -18.65
C ALA A 129 -8.81 -20.69 -19.12
N LYS A 130 -8.54 -20.57 -20.43
CA LYS A 130 -7.16 -20.35 -20.93
C LYS A 130 -6.67 -18.92 -20.76
N GLY A 131 -7.57 -17.93 -20.88
CA GLY A 131 -7.28 -16.54 -20.55
C GLY A 131 -6.92 -16.37 -19.08
N GLN A 132 -7.70 -17.00 -18.20
CA GLN A 132 -7.49 -17.01 -16.75
C GLN A 132 -6.16 -17.67 -16.39
N MET A 133 -5.93 -18.85 -16.93
CA MET A 133 -4.68 -19.59 -16.79
C MET A 133 -3.46 -18.78 -17.27
N THR A 134 -3.56 -18.09 -18.42
CA THR A 134 -2.49 -17.24 -18.94
C THR A 134 -2.18 -16.10 -17.97
N ALA A 135 -3.20 -15.42 -17.45
CA ALA A 135 -3.05 -14.34 -16.48
C ALA A 135 -2.35 -14.84 -15.19
N MET A 136 -2.83 -15.96 -14.64
CA MET A 136 -2.30 -16.56 -13.41
C MET A 136 -0.86 -17.03 -13.59
N LEU A 137 -0.56 -17.70 -14.70
CA LEU A 137 0.78 -18.17 -15.05
C LEU A 137 1.76 -17.00 -15.16
N LYS A 138 1.40 -15.95 -15.90
CA LYS A 138 2.25 -14.77 -16.08
C LYS A 138 2.42 -13.97 -14.80
N ALA A 139 1.39 -13.86 -13.97
CA ALA A 139 1.47 -13.23 -12.65
C ALA A 139 2.46 -13.99 -11.75
N ALA A 140 2.30 -15.31 -11.62
CA ALA A 140 3.17 -16.15 -10.83
C ALA A 140 4.62 -16.14 -11.34
N GLN A 141 4.82 -16.20 -12.66
CA GLN A 141 6.16 -16.14 -13.26
C GLN A 141 6.85 -14.80 -12.97
N GLN A 142 6.17 -13.68 -13.19
CA GLN A 142 6.72 -12.36 -12.90
C GLN A 142 7.01 -12.17 -11.40
N LEU A 143 6.17 -12.71 -10.52
CA LEU A 143 6.40 -12.66 -9.08
C LEU A 143 7.66 -13.42 -8.68
N VAL A 144 7.86 -14.63 -9.20
CA VAL A 144 9.07 -15.40 -8.90
C VAL A 144 10.32 -14.74 -9.48
N GLU A 145 10.26 -14.24 -10.71
CA GLU A 145 11.40 -13.58 -11.36
C GLU A 145 11.78 -12.27 -10.66
N LYS A 146 10.80 -11.49 -10.20
CA LYS A 146 11.03 -10.23 -9.49
C LYS A 146 11.36 -10.43 -8.02
N HIS A 147 10.81 -11.44 -7.35
CA HIS A 147 11.01 -11.72 -5.92
C HIS A 147 11.55 -13.15 -5.71
N PRO A 148 12.85 -13.41 -6.02
CA PRO A 148 13.43 -14.74 -5.88
C PRO A 148 13.37 -15.33 -4.47
N ASP A 149 13.29 -14.47 -3.45
CA ASP A 149 13.11 -14.82 -2.04
C ASP A 149 11.71 -15.37 -1.72
N MET A 150 10.69 -14.96 -2.48
CA MET A 150 9.32 -15.48 -2.39
C MET A 150 9.06 -16.67 -3.31
N ALA A 151 10.03 -17.04 -4.16
CA ALA A 151 9.88 -18.05 -5.20
C ALA A 151 9.31 -19.37 -4.66
N ASP A 152 9.84 -19.81 -3.52
CA ASP A 152 9.48 -21.05 -2.83
C ASP A 152 8.09 -21.01 -2.16
N GLU A 153 7.50 -19.82 -2.01
CA GLU A 153 6.20 -19.61 -1.41
C GLU A 153 5.06 -19.58 -2.44
N ILE A 154 5.37 -19.54 -3.74
CA ILE A 154 4.41 -19.42 -4.84
C ILE A 154 4.20 -20.78 -5.51
N GLY A 155 2.95 -21.13 -5.77
CA GLY A 155 2.62 -22.26 -6.62
C GLY A 155 1.39 -22.04 -7.47
N ILE A 156 1.24 -22.91 -8.46
CA ILE A 156 0.19 -22.88 -9.47
C ILE A 156 -0.47 -24.25 -9.51
N LEU A 157 -1.79 -24.30 -9.40
CA LEU A 157 -2.61 -25.50 -9.52
C LEU A 157 -3.58 -25.34 -10.69
N PHE A 158 -3.35 -26.06 -11.79
CA PHE A 158 -4.29 -26.14 -12.89
C PHE A 158 -5.03 -27.49 -12.87
N VAL A 159 -6.34 -27.44 -13.04
CA VAL A 159 -7.24 -28.59 -12.83
C VAL A 159 -8.11 -28.85 -14.06
N VAL A 160 -8.62 -30.07 -14.16
CA VAL A 160 -9.52 -30.50 -15.25
C VAL A 160 -10.95 -30.71 -14.74
N GLY A 161 -11.93 -30.48 -15.61
CA GLY A 161 -13.32 -30.90 -15.40
C GLY A 161 -14.20 -29.87 -14.70
N GLU A 162 -13.75 -28.63 -14.53
CA GLU A 162 -14.55 -27.56 -13.92
C GLU A 162 -15.86 -27.31 -14.71
N GLU A 163 -15.82 -27.47 -16.03
CA GLU A 163 -16.97 -27.25 -16.93
C GLU A 163 -18.08 -28.31 -16.77
N VAL A 164 -17.78 -29.44 -16.12
CA VAL A 164 -18.68 -30.60 -16.06
C VAL A 164 -19.02 -30.98 -14.62
N ASP A 165 -18.00 -31.35 -13.84
CA ASP A 165 -18.16 -32.10 -12.60
C ASP A 165 -17.20 -31.69 -11.46
N HIS A 166 -16.27 -30.76 -11.70
CA HIS A 166 -15.27 -30.29 -10.73
C HIS A 166 -14.31 -31.39 -10.24
N ILE A 167 -14.20 -32.52 -10.98
CA ILE A 167 -13.44 -33.70 -10.53
C ILE A 167 -11.97 -33.38 -10.27
N GLY A 168 -11.36 -32.49 -11.07
CA GLY A 168 -9.97 -32.08 -10.90
C GLY A 168 -9.72 -31.45 -9.54
N MET A 169 -10.54 -30.48 -9.13
CA MET A 169 -10.40 -29.87 -7.81
C MET A 169 -10.65 -30.87 -6.67
N ILE A 170 -11.68 -31.73 -6.80
CA ILE A 170 -11.98 -32.77 -5.80
C ILE A 170 -10.77 -33.70 -5.61
N GLU A 171 -10.19 -34.19 -6.70
CA GLU A 171 -9.02 -35.05 -6.67
C GLU A 171 -7.77 -34.32 -6.13
N SER A 172 -7.64 -33.02 -6.39
CA SER A 172 -6.53 -32.20 -5.88
C SER A 172 -6.44 -32.20 -4.35
N ASN A 173 -7.56 -32.44 -3.63
CA ASN A 173 -7.57 -32.53 -2.17
C ASN A 173 -6.69 -33.67 -1.65
N LYS A 174 -6.45 -34.74 -2.43
CA LYS A 174 -5.51 -35.82 -2.09
C LYS A 174 -4.05 -35.34 -1.99
N LEU A 175 -3.72 -34.19 -2.60
CA LEU A 175 -2.42 -33.53 -2.43
C LEU A 175 -2.27 -32.86 -1.06
N ASN A 176 -3.36 -32.70 -0.30
CA ASN A 176 -3.42 -32.07 1.02
C ASN A 176 -2.77 -30.67 1.06
N LEU A 177 -2.96 -29.88 -0.01
CA LEU A 177 -2.47 -28.51 -0.08
C LEU A 177 -3.15 -27.64 0.99
N GLN A 178 -2.36 -26.86 1.71
CA GLN A 178 -2.82 -25.95 2.75
C GLN A 178 -2.18 -24.56 2.57
N PRO A 179 -2.44 -23.89 1.44
CA PRO A 179 -1.94 -22.53 1.23
C PRO A 179 -2.55 -21.58 2.24
N ASP A 180 -1.87 -20.47 2.48
CA ASP A 180 -2.43 -19.37 3.27
C ASP A 180 -3.40 -18.54 2.39
N TYR A 181 -3.12 -18.42 1.09
CA TYR A 181 -3.89 -17.62 0.14
C TYR A 181 -4.19 -18.43 -1.13
N LEU A 182 -5.46 -18.42 -1.56
CA LEU A 182 -5.91 -19.05 -2.81
C LEU A 182 -6.52 -17.98 -3.73
N ILE A 183 -6.07 -17.94 -4.98
CA ILE A 183 -6.62 -17.06 -6.01
C ILE A 183 -7.13 -17.96 -7.14
N VAL A 184 -8.44 -17.94 -7.37
CA VAL A 184 -9.10 -18.67 -8.46
C VAL A 184 -9.41 -17.71 -9.60
N GLY A 185 -8.95 -18.06 -10.79
CA GLY A 185 -9.07 -17.25 -12.01
C GLY A 185 -10.40 -17.49 -12.73
N GLU A 186 -11.21 -16.44 -12.85
CA GLU A 186 -12.53 -16.48 -13.49
C GLU A 186 -12.84 -15.14 -14.18
N PRO A 187 -13.66 -15.12 -15.26
CA PRO A 187 -13.97 -13.90 -16.00
C PRO A 187 -14.97 -13.02 -15.22
N THR A 188 -14.40 -12.21 -14.34
CA THR A 188 -15.11 -11.40 -13.33
C THR A 188 -15.16 -9.91 -13.66
N GLU A 189 -14.86 -9.55 -14.92
CA GLU A 189 -14.81 -8.16 -15.41
C GLU A 189 -13.83 -7.30 -14.61
N MET A 190 -12.70 -7.90 -14.21
CA MET A 190 -11.69 -7.23 -13.36
C MET A 190 -12.22 -6.82 -11.98
N LYS A 191 -13.27 -7.50 -11.49
CA LYS A 191 -13.84 -7.30 -10.15
C LYS A 191 -13.57 -8.51 -9.28
N PHE A 192 -13.25 -8.32 -8.01
CA PHE A 192 -13.17 -9.46 -7.09
C PHE A 192 -14.58 -9.88 -6.67
N ALA A 193 -14.89 -11.16 -6.76
CA ALA A 193 -16.15 -11.63 -6.21
C ALA A 193 -16.09 -11.62 -4.68
N LEU A 194 -17.07 -10.99 -4.02
CA LEU A 194 -17.27 -11.11 -2.57
C LEU A 194 -18.11 -12.33 -2.21
N LEU A 195 -18.89 -12.78 -3.16
CA LEU A 195 -19.97 -13.72 -2.99
C LEU A 195 -20.13 -14.51 -4.29
N GLN A 196 -20.14 -15.83 -4.16
CA GLN A 196 -20.46 -16.76 -5.23
C GLN A 196 -21.77 -17.47 -4.89
N LYS A 197 -22.73 -17.43 -5.80
CA LYS A 197 -23.99 -18.17 -5.62
C LYS A 197 -23.73 -19.68 -5.59
N GLY A 198 -24.47 -20.35 -4.72
CA GLY A 198 -24.48 -21.81 -4.68
C GLY A 198 -25.19 -22.40 -5.89
N VAL A 199 -25.16 -23.72 -6.00
CA VAL A 199 -25.85 -24.44 -7.06
C VAL A 199 -26.61 -25.63 -6.52
N VAL A 200 -27.76 -25.94 -7.10
CA VAL A 200 -28.41 -27.25 -6.99
C VAL A 200 -28.79 -27.70 -8.38
N LYS A 201 -28.27 -28.86 -8.80
CA LYS A 201 -28.60 -29.51 -10.08
C LYS A 201 -29.43 -30.75 -9.78
N LEU A 202 -30.59 -30.90 -10.43
CA LEU A 202 -31.45 -32.06 -10.24
C LEU A 202 -32.19 -32.47 -11.52
N VAL A 203 -32.63 -33.72 -11.57
CA VAL A 203 -33.52 -34.26 -12.58
C VAL A 203 -34.81 -34.72 -11.91
N ILE A 204 -35.94 -34.28 -12.43
CA ILE A 204 -37.27 -34.75 -12.00
C ILE A 204 -37.74 -35.78 -13.02
N LYS A 205 -38.05 -37.01 -12.59
CA LYS A 205 -38.51 -38.11 -13.43
C LYS A 205 -39.95 -38.47 -13.08
N ALA A 206 -40.87 -38.15 -13.97
CA ALA A 206 -42.29 -38.43 -13.81
C ALA A 206 -42.65 -39.76 -14.48
N HIS A 207 -43.38 -40.59 -13.74
CA HIS A 207 -43.85 -41.88 -14.19
C HIS A 207 -45.37 -41.87 -14.41
N GLY A 208 -45.78 -42.40 -15.55
CA GLY A 208 -47.16 -42.49 -16.01
C GLY A 208 -47.57 -43.93 -16.30
N LYS A 209 -48.68 -44.08 -17.02
CA LYS A 209 -49.16 -45.36 -17.53
C LYS A 209 -49.55 -45.16 -18.99
N ALA A 210 -48.82 -45.79 -19.90
CA ALA A 210 -49.11 -45.71 -21.32
C ALA A 210 -50.52 -46.24 -21.63
N ALA A 211 -51.25 -45.50 -22.47
CA ALA A 211 -52.51 -45.92 -23.05
C ALA A 211 -52.71 -45.19 -24.38
N HIS A 212 -53.58 -45.73 -25.25
CA HIS A 212 -53.95 -45.02 -26.47
C HIS A 212 -54.71 -43.74 -26.11
N SER A 213 -54.34 -42.62 -26.73
CA SER A 213 -54.92 -41.28 -26.48
C SER A 213 -56.45 -41.21 -26.62
N GLY A 214 -57.04 -42.10 -27.43
CA GLY A 214 -58.51 -42.25 -27.57
C GLY A 214 -59.23 -42.83 -26.34
N TYR A 215 -58.50 -43.35 -25.34
CA TYR A 215 -59.05 -43.88 -24.09
C TYR A 215 -58.27 -43.31 -22.88
N PRO A 216 -58.33 -41.98 -22.65
CA PRO A 216 -57.47 -41.32 -21.67
C PRO A 216 -57.65 -41.86 -20.24
N GLN A 217 -58.84 -42.37 -19.90
CA GLN A 217 -59.15 -42.96 -18.59
C GLN A 217 -58.35 -44.24 -18.27
N MET A 218 -57.72 -44.88 -19.27
CA MET A 218 -56.99 -46.15 -19.09
C MET A 218 -55.50 -45.96 -18.73
N GLY A 219 -54.99 -44.74 -18.88
CA GLY A 219 -53.61 -44.38 -18.64
C GLY A 219 -53.47 -43.09 -17.82
N VAL A 220 -52.22 -42.68 -17.61
CA VAL A 220 -51.88 -41.44 -16.90
C VAL A 220 -50.66 -40.85 -17.60
N SER A 221 -50.76 -39.62 -18.10
CA SER A 221 -49.66 -38.97 -18.81
C SER A 221 -48.55 -38.54 -17.83
N ALA A 222 -47.33 -39.06 -18.02
CA ALA A 222 -46.15 -38.59 -17.33
C ALA A 222 -45.81 -37.13 -17.67
N ILE A 223 -46.10 -36.71 -18.90
CA ILE A 223 -45.87 -35.32 -19.34
C ILE A 223 -46.76 -34.37 -18.54
N ASP A 224 -48.04 -34.66 -18.39
CA ASP A 224 -48.98 -33.77 -17.69
C ASP A 224 -48.56 -33.61 -16.22
N LYS A 225 -48.22 -34.72 -15.55
CA LYS A 225 -47.65 -34.69 -14.19
C LYS A 225 -46.39 -33.84 -14.09
N LEU A 226 -45.46 -34.01 -15.03
CA LEU A 226 -44.21 -33.25 -15.05
C LEU A 226 -44.50 -31.75 -15.24
N LEU A 227 -45.42 -31.39 -16.14
CA LEU A 227 -45.82 -30.01 -16.38
C LEU A 227 -46.45 -29.37 -15.13
N ASP A 228 -47.31 -30.09 -14.42
CA ASP A 228 -47.89 -29.60 -13.15
C ASP A 228 -46.80 -29.34 -12.09
N ILE A 229 -45.84 -30.26 -11.94
CA ILE A 229 -44.71 -30.08 -11.00
C ILE A 229 -43.86 -28.87 -11.39
N LEU A 230 -43.53 -28.73 -12.68
CA LEU A 230 -42.73 -27.61 -13.18
C LEU A 230 -43.48 -26.28 -13.04
N ASP A 231 -44.80 -26.28 -13.20
CA ASP A 231 -45.64 -25.09 -12.97
C ASP A 231 -45.62 -24.68 -11.49
N ASP A 232 -45.77 -25.63 -10.57
CA ASP A 232 -45.66 -25.38 -9.13
C ASP A 232 -44.28 -24.83 -8.75
N LEU A 233 -43.19 -25.39 -9.31
CA LEU A 233 -41.83 -24.90 -9.08
C LEU A 233 -41.61 -23.48 -9.64
N ARG A 234 -42.21 -23.14 -10.78
CA ARG A 234 -42.10 -21.82 -11.41
C ARG A 234 -42.88 -20.75 -10.65
N HIS A 235 -43.99 -21.12 -10.03
CA HIS A 235 -44.81 -20.21 -9.23
C HIS A 235 -44.40 -20.15 -7.75
N HIS A 236 -43.46 -20.99 -7.32
CA HIS A 236 -42.91 -20.93 -5.98
C HIS A 236 -42.03 -19.69 -5.77
N GLN A 237 -42.19 -19.02 -4.63
CA GLN A 237 -41.30 -17.93 -4.22
C GLN A 237 -40.04 -18.52 -3.59
N TRP A 238 -38.95 -18.51 -4.35
CA TRP A 238 -37.66 -18.99 -3.87
C TRP A 238 -37.01 -18.02 -2.88
N PRO A 239 -36.23 -18.54 -1.91
CA PRO A 239 -35.59 -17.70 -0.91
C PRO A 239 -34.62 -16.70 -1.55
N SER A 240 -34.55 -15.52 -0.96
CA SER A 240 -33.63 -14.44 -1.35
C SER A 240 -32.76 -14.06 -0.17
N ASP A 241 -31.57 -13.56 -0.49
CA ASP A 241 -30.66 -12.96 0.48
C ASP A 241 -30.44 -11.49 0.11
N GLU A 242 -30.20 -10.65 1.12
CA GLU A 242 -30.05 -9.20 0.94
C GLU A 242 -28.84 -8.84 0.07
N LYS A 243 -27.77 -9.65 0.12
CA LYS A 243 -26.51 -9.39 -0.59
C LYS A 243 -26.38 -10.24 -1.86
N LEU A 244 -26.73 -11.53 -1.80
CA LEU A 244 -26.66 -12.45 -2.94
C LEU A 244 -27.87 -12.29 -3.90
N GLY A 245 -28.91 -11.57 -3.48
CA GLY A 245 -30.14 -11.39 -4.25
C GLY A 245 -31.04 -12.63 -4.24
N SER A 246 -31.87 -12.77 -5.27
CA SER A 246 -32.83 -13.87 -5.37
C SER A 246 -32.17 -15.18 -5.82
N THR A 247 -32.65 -16.30 -5.26
CA THR A 247 -32.43 -17.62 -5.84
C THR A 247 -33.16 -17.69 -7.18
N THR A 248 -32.47 -18.13 -8.23
CA THR A 248 -33.06 -18.27 -9.58
C THR A 248 -33.13 -19.73 -9.99
N MET A 249 -34.20 -20.12 -10.67
CA MET A 249 -34.40 -21.45 -11.21
C MET A 249 -34.40 -21.43 -12.74
N ASN A 250 -33.73 -22.40 -13.34
CA ASN A 250 -33.75 -22.65 -14.78
C ASN A 250 -34.17 -24.09 -15.06
N ILE A 251 -35.12 -24.29 -15.96
CA ILE A 251 -35.45 -25.61 -16.51
C ILE A 251 -34.67 -25.76 -17.81
N GLY A 252 -33.53 -26.44 -17.74
CA GLY A 252 -32.56 -26.47 -18.84
C GLY A 252 -32.93 -27.46 -19.95
N LEU A 253 -33.57 -28.58 -19.60
CA LEU A 253 -33.95 -29.63 -20.56
C LEU A 253 -35.29 -30.24 -20.14
N ILE A 254 -36.15 -30.53 -21.11
CA ILE A 254 -37.38 -31.29 -20.93
C ILE A 254 -37.44 -32.35 -22.03
N GLN A 255 -37.69 -33.60 -21.65
CA GLN A 255 -37.84 -34.71 -22.59
C GLN A 255 -38.89 -35.71 -22.10
N GLY A 256 -39.62 -36.33 -23.02
CA GLY A 256 -40.64 -37.32 -22.69
C GLY A 256 -41.56 -37.61 -23.85
N GLY A 257 -42.44 -38.60 -23.66
CA GLY A 257 -43.35 -39.06 -24.70
C GLY A 257 -42.80 -40.21 -25.54
N GLN A 258 -43.70 -40.83 -26.32
CA GLN A 258 -43.38 -42.02 -27.13
C GLN A 258 -43.96 -41.91 -28.55
N ALA A 259 -45.23 -41.54 -28.68
CA ALA A 259 -45.92 -41.36 -29.95
C ALA A 259 -47.09 -40.37 -29.80
N MET A 260 -47.50 -39.72 -30.90
CA MET A 260 -48.57 -38.71 -30.90
C MET A 260 -49.92 -39.24 -30.39
N ASN A 261 -50.21 -40.52 -30.60
CA ASN A 261 -51.47 -41.15 -30.21
C ASN A 261 -51.38 -41.96 -28.91
N ALA A 262 -50.35 -41.75 -28.08
CA ALA A 262 -50.15 -42.47 -26.82
C ALA A 262 -49.92 -41.51 -25.65
N LEU A 263 -50.50 -41.81 -24.49
CA LEU A 263 -50.15 -41.16 -23.23
C LEU A 263 -48.72 -41.57 -22.84
N ALA A 264 -47.90 -40.59 -22.44
CA ALA A 264 -46.51 -40.81 -22.09
C ALA A 264 -46.38 -41.64 -20.80
N ALA A 265 -45.64 -42.75 -20.85
CA ALA A 265 -45.27 -43.49 -19.64
C ALA A 265 -44.14 -42.83 -18.86
N GLU A 266 -43.28 -42.07 -19.52
CA GLU A 266 -42.07 -41.49 -18.94
C GLU A 266 -41.88 -40.05 -19.46
N ALA A 267 -41.47 -39.16 -18.56
CA ALA A 267 -41.04 -37.80 -18.88
C ALA A 267 -40.05 -37.32 -17.81
N GLN A 268 -39.09 -36.48 -18.18
CA GLN A 268 -38.17 -35.88 -17.21
C GLN A 268 -37.78 -34.44 -17.57
N ALA A 269 -37.33 -33.71 -16.56
CA ALA A 269 -36.77 -32.38 -16.71
C ALA A 269 -35.51 -32.19 -15.88
N SER A 270 -34.49 -31.56 -16.46
CA SER A 270 -33.28 -31.13 -15.75
C SER A 270 -33.47 -29.69 -15.28
N VAL A 271 -33.37 -29.49 -13.97
CA VAL A 271 -33.59 -28.20 -13.31
C VAL A 271 -32.32 -27.79 -12.57
N MET A 272 -31.97 -26.52 -12.69
CA MET A 272 -30.80 -25.93 -12.03
C MET A 272 -31.21 -24.71 -11.23
N PHE A 273 -30.74 -24.62 -10.00
CA PHE A 273 -30.90 -23.46 -9.14
C PHE A 273 -29.56 -22.74 -8.97
N ARG A 274 -29.58 -21.41 -9.02
CA ARG A 274 -28.53 -20.56 -8.46
C ARG A 274 -28.98 -20.12 -7.08
N VAL A 275 -28.36 -20.68 -6.06
CA VAL A 275 -28.80 -20.62 -4.68
C VAL A 275 -28.18 -19.42 -3.99
N THR A 276 -28.97 -18.70 -3.19
CA THR A 276 -28.50 -17.53 -2.42
C THR A 276 -28.55 -17.71 -0.91
N THR A 277 -29.12 -18.81 -0.43
CA THR A 277 -29.26 -19.10 1.01
C THR A 277 -28.64 -20.46 1.36
N SER A 278 -29.37 -21.56 1.18
CA SER A 278 -28.86 -22.91 1.41
C SER A 278 -29.37 -23.90 0.37
N ALA A 279 -28.47 -24.74 -0.15
CA ALA A 279 -28.80 -25.85 -1.02
C ALA A 279 -29.78 -26.83 -0.34
N LYS A 280 -29.64 -27.03 0.98
CA LYS A 280 -30.53 -27.88 1.77
C LYS A 280 -31.97 -27.36 1.77
N ASP A 281 -32.16 -26.04 1.82
CA ASP A 281 -33.50 -25.45 1.79
C ASP A 281 -34.17 -25.65 0.43
N ILE A 282 -33.39 -25.54 -0.65
CA ILE A 282 -33.87 -25.86 -1.99
C ILE A 282 -34.24 -27.35 -2.10
N HIS A 283 -33.40 -28.25 -1.60
CA HIS A 283 -33.70 -29.69 -1.58
C HIS A 283 -35.02 -29.99 -0.88
N ASN A 284 -35.19 -29.46 0.34
CA ASN A 284 -36.40 -29.68 1.13
C ASN A 284 -37.64 -29.12 0.43
N THR A 285 -37.52 -27.94 -0.16
CA THR A 285 -38.62 -27.24 -0.83
C THR A 285 -39.03 -27.95 -2.12
N VAL A 286 -38.07 -28.34 -2.97
CA VAL A 286 -38.34 -29.12 -4.18
C VAL A 286 -38.97 -30.46 -3.82
N THR A 287 -38.45 -31.15 -2.82
CA THR A 287 -39.01 -32.44 -2.35
C THR A 287 -40.46 -32.28 -1.89
N LYS A 288 -40.76 -31.21 -1.16
CA LYS A 288 -42.12 -30.89 -0.72
C LYS A 288 -43.05 -30.55 -1.88
N ILE A 289 -42.59 -29.76 -2.86
CA ILE A 289 -43.37 -29.40 -4.04
C ILE A 289 -43.66 -30.65 -4.87
N VAL A 290 -42.65 -31.46 -5.19
CA VAL A 290 -42.84 -32.70 -5.96
C VAL A 290 -43.82 -33.63 -5.25
N GLY A 291 -43.73 -33.75 -3.92
CA GLY A 291 -44.78 -34.38 -3.10
C GLY A 291 -45.06 -35.83 -3.46
N GLY A 292 -44.06 -36.56 -3.97
CA GLY A 292 -44.18 -37.95 -4.43
C GLY A 292 -44.82 -38.13 -5.81
N ARG A 293 -45.11 -37.05 -6.56
CA ARG A 293 -45.65 -37.13 -7.94
C ARG A 293 -44.63 -37.62 -8.98
N ALA A 294 -43.34 -37.50 -8.66
CA ALA A 294 -42.20 -37.87 -9.49
C ALA A 294 -40.99 -38.22 -8.60
N ASP A 295 -40.01 -38.91 -9.16
CA ASP A 295 -38.72 -39.14 -8.52
C ASP A 295 -37.79 -37.95 -8.73
N ILE A 296 -36.93 -37.66 -7.75
CA ILE A 296 -35.94 -36.59 -7.81
C ILE A 296 -34.55 -37.21 -7.72
N GLU A 297 -33.71 -36.91 -8.70
CA GLU A 297 -32.29 -37.26 -8.69
C GLU A 297 -31.46 -35.97 -8.57
N PHE A 298 -30.80 -35.78 -7.43
CA PHE A 298 -29.89 -34.65 -7.25
C PHE A 298 -28.51 -35.01 -7.83
N LEU A 299 -28.08 -34.25 -8.84
CA LEU A 299 -26.84 -34.48 -9.57
C LEU A 299 -25.62 -33.83 -8.89
N GLY A 300 -25.84 -32.81 -8.07
CA GLY A 300 -24.79 -32.10 -7.36
C GLY A 300 -25.29 -30.80 -6.74
N TYR A 301 -24.67 -30.38 -5.64
CA TYR A 301 -25.02 -29.15 -4.96
C TYR A 301 -23.85 -28.58 -4.18
N ASN A 302 -23.84 -27.26 -4.02
CA ASN A 302 -23.02 -26.57 -3.04
C ASN A 302 -23.74 -25.32 -2.53
N ASP A 303 -23.46 -24.96 -1.29
CA ASP A 303 -23.92 -23.70 -0.71
C ASP A 303 -23.20 -22.50 -1.36
N PRO A 304 -23.75 -21.28 -1.23
CA PRO A 304 -23.06 -20.07 -1.60
C PRO A 304 -21.71 -19.94 -0.88
N VAL A 305 -20.70 -19.42 -1.56
CA VAL A 305 -19.38 -19.20 -0.98
C VAL A 305 -19.17 -17.72 -0.71
N ILE A 306 -18.83 -17.39 0.53
CA ILE A 306 -18.39 -16.05 0.92
C ILE A 306 -16.89 -15.98 0.72
N LEU A 307 -16.46 -15.02 -0.10
CA LEU A 307 -15.06 -14.80 -0.43
C LEU A 307 -14.45 -13.72 0.45
N SER A 308 -13.12 -13.71 0.49
CA SER A 308 -12.40 -12.68 1.26
C SER A 308 -12.54 -11.32 0.60
N GLU A 309 -12.68 -10.27 1.41
CA GLU A 309 -12.60 -8.91 0.88
C GLU A 309 -11.25 -8.71 0.18
N PRO A 310 -11.24 -8.26 -1.09
CA PRO A 310 -9.98 -7.98 -1.76
C PRO A 310 -9.22 -6.86 -1.06
N PRO A 311 -7.93 -6.66 -1.40
CA PRO A 311 -7.27 -5.40 -1.09
C PRO A 311 -8.19 -4.23 -1.46
N LYS A 312 -8.43 -3.31 -0.53
CA LYS A 312 -9.38 -2.23 -0.77
C LYS A 312 -8.95 -1.46 -2.02
N GLY A 313 -9.90 -1.06 -2.86
CA GLY A 313 -9.61 -0.35 -4.12
C GLY A 313 -10.01 -1.08 -5.40
N TYR A 314 -10.17 -2.40 -5.32
CA TYR A 314 -10.71 -3.17 -6.43
C TYR A 314 -12.24 -3.12 -6.44
N PRO A 315 -12.87 -3.00 -7.62
CA PRO A 315 -14.31 -3.18 -7.71
C PRO A 315 -14.65 -4.60 -7.28
N THR A 316 -15.81 -4.75 -6.66
CA THR A 316 -16.31 -6.03 -6.17
C THR A 316 -17.68 -6.32 -6.74
N ASP A 317 -18.00 -7.60 -6.87
CA ASP A 317 -19.31 -8.02 -7.37
C ASP A 317 -19.77 -9.33 -6.74
N VAL A 318 -21.02 -9.70 -7.03
CA VAL A 318 -21.58 -11.01 -6.75
C VAL A 318 -21.58 -11.82 -8.03
N VAL A 319 -20.90 -12.96 -8.03
CA VAL A 319 -20.93 -13.87 -9.17
C VAL A 319 -22.06 -14.89 -9.02
N ALA A 320 -22.78 -15.12 -10.12
CA ALA A 320 -23.93 -16.01 -10.16
C ALA A 320 -23.60 -17.41 -10.74
N TYR A 321 -22.35 -17.65 -11.13
CA TYR A 321 -21.88 -18.92 -11.66
C TYR A 321 -21.14 -19.73 -10.57
N ASN A 322 -20.92 -21.03 -10.85
CA ASN A 322 -20.21 -21.92 -9.94
C ASN A 322 -18.77 -22.06 -10.41
N THR A 323 -17.88 -22.44 -9.51
CA THR A 323 -16.45 -22.58 -9.75
C THR A 323 -15.94 -23.79 -8.97
N ASP A 324 -14.66 -24.08 -9.05
CA ASP A 324 -14.00 -25.12 -8.26
C ASP A 324 -13.85 -24.79 -6.76
N LEU A 325 -13.96 -23.53 -6.37
CA LEU A 325 -13.72 -23.07 -4.98
C LEU A 325 -14.56 -23.80 -3.89
N PRO A 326 -15.84 -24.14 -4.09
CA PRO A 326 -16.63 -24.91 -3.11
C PRO A 326 -16.05 -26.31 -2.83
N TYR A 327 -15.28 -26.87 -3.77
CA TYR A 327 -14.78 -28.24 -3.76
C TYR A 327 -13.34 -28.37 -3.23
N PHE A 328 -12.73 -27.27 -2.79
CA PHE A 328 -11.43 -27.28 -2.12
C PHE A 328 -11.58 -27.54 -0.61
N ASP A 329 -11.18 -28.72 -0.13
CA ASP A 329 -11.45 -29.21 1.24
C ASP A 329 -10.84 -28.30 2.33
N ASN A 330 -9.64 -27.78 2.08
CA ASN A 330 -8.92 -26.94 3.04
C ASN A 330 -9.32 -25.46 2.97
N ARG A 331 -10.43 -25.11 2.30
CA ARG A 331 -10.91 -23.73 2.16
C ARG A 331 -11.05 -23.02 3.52
N ASP A 332 -11.59 -23.70 4.52
CA ASP A 332 -11.82 -23.11 5.85
C ASP A 332 -10.50 -22.85 6.63
N LYS A 333 -9.36 -23.34 6.13
CA LYS A 333 -8.02 -23.09 6.68
C LYS A 333 -7.29 -21.94 5.99
N LEU A 334 -7.84 -21.41 4.89
CA LEU A 334 -7.26 -20.29 4.16
C LEU A 334 -7.31 -19.03 5.03
N LYS A 335 -6.25 -18.21 4.98
CA LYS A 335 -6.30 -16.85 5.51
C LYS A 335 -7.12 -15.93 4.61
N ALA A 336 -7.05 -16.15 3.29
CA ALA A 336 -7.96 -15.53 2.34
C ALA A 336 -8.14 -16.37 1.07
N ALA A 337 -9.32 -16.25 0.46
CA ALA A 337 -9.68 -16.83 -0.83
C ALA A 337 -10.24 -15.72 -1.73
N PHE A 338 -9.75 -15.65 -2.97
CA PHE A 338 -10.13 -14.66 -3.95
C PHE A 338 -10.62 -15.32 -5.24
N LEU A 339 -11.65 -14.73 -5.84
CA LEU A 339 -12.11 -15.06 -7.18
C LEU A 339 -11.99 -13.82 -8.05
N PHE A 340 -11.12 -13.86 -9.05
CA PHE A 340 -10.74 -12.68 -9.81
C PHE A 340 -10.10 -13.05 -11.15
N GLY A 341 -10.39 -12.28 -12.19
CA GLY A 341 -9.79 -12.49 -13.49
C GLY A 341 -10.30 -11.56 -14.59
N PRO A 342 -9.57 -11.52 -15.71
CA PRO A 342 -9.88 -10.67 -16.85
C PRO A 342 -11.07 -11.16 -17.66
N GLY A 343 -11.68 -10.27 -18.45
CA GLY A 343 -12.81 -10.63 -19.32
C GLY A 343 -14.14 -10.78 -18.58
N SER A 344 -15.22 -11.06 -19.31
CA SER A 344 -16.59 -11.04 -18.79
C SER A 344 -17.26 -12.39 -18.95
N ILE A 345 -17.93 -12.90 -17.92
CA ILE A 345 -18.74 -14.12 -18.01
C ILE A 345 -19.79 -14.05 -19.13
N THR A 346 -20.19 -12.85 -19.56
CA THR A 346 -21.13 -12.67 -20.69
C THR A 346 -20.51 -12.96 -22.07
N SER A 347 -19.17 -12.95 -22.17
CA SER A 347 -18.41 -13.33 -23.37
C SER A 347 -18.13 -14.85 -23.39
N ALA A 348 -17.99 -15.45 -22.20
CA ALA A 348 -17.70 -16.88 -22.03
C ALA A 348 -18.72 -17.76 -22.77
N HIS A 349 -18.25 -18.89 -23.29
CA HIS A 349 -19.04 -19.93 -23.97
C HIS A 349 -19.74 -19.51 -25.27
N SER A 350 -19.69 -18.22 -25.64
CA SER A 350 -20.28 -17.71 -26.87
C SER A 350 -19.50 -18.17 -28.12
N MET A 351 -20.14 -18.05 -29.29
CA MET A 351 -19.50 -18.34 -30.59
C MET A 351 -18.44 -17.29 -30.99
N ARG A 352 -18.42 -16.14 -30.30
CA ARG A 352 -17.45 -15.06 -30.50
C ARG A 352 -16.80 -14.74 -29.15
N GLU A 353 -16.39 -15.78 -28.43
CA GLU A 353 -15.70 -15.63 -27.16
C GLU A 353 -14.40 -14.85 -27.36
N PHE A 354 -14.19 -13.85 -26.51
CA PHE A 354 -13.03 -12.98 -26.56
C PHE A 354 -12.65 -12.46 -25.17
N ILE A 355 -11.38 -12.09 -25.04
CA ILE A 355 -10.84 -11.37 -23.89
C ILE A 355 -10.12 -10.09 -24.34
N PRO A 356 -10.37 -8.93 -23.69
CA PRO A 356 -9.58 -7.73 -23.94
C PRO A 356 -8.13 -7.94 -23.51
N VAL A 357 -7.18 -7.55 -24.37
CA VAL A 357 -5.74 -7.63 -24.09
C VAL A 357 -5.39 -6.77 -22.87
N GLU A 358 -6.02 -5.59 -22.75
CA GLU A 358 -5.81 -4.69 -21.61
C GLU A 358 -6.22 -5.32 -20.28
N ASP A 359 -7.35 -6.03 -20.24
CA ASP A 359 -7.81 -6.72 -19.03
C ASP A 359 -6.82 -7.84 -18.67
N LEU A 360 -6.38 -8.62 -19.66
CA LEU A 360 -5.38 -9.67 -19.47
C LEU A 360 -4.08 -9.13 -18.85
N GLU A 361 -3.59 -7.99 -19.34
CA GLU A 361 -2.40 -7.33 -18.78
C GLU A 361 -2.62 -6.77 -17.37
N LYS A 362 -3.78 -6.15 -17.12
CA LYS A 362 -4.12 -5.63 -15.79
C LYS A 362 -4.23 -6.75 -14.77
N ALA A 363 -4.82 -7.89 -15.12
CA ALA A 363 -4.99 -9.03 -14.22
C ALA A 363 -3.64 -9.59 -13.73
N ILE A 364 -2.63 -9.60 -14.61
CA ILE A 364 -1.26 -9.98 -14.26
C ILE A 364 -0.69 -9.05 -13.17
N ASN A 365 -1.04 -7.77 -13.18
CA ASN A 365 -0.60 -6.79 -12.18
C ASN A 365 -1.36 -6.93 -10.85
N VAL A 366 -2.65 -7.26 -10.87
CA VAL A 366 -3.45 -7.48 -9.64
C VAL A 366 -2.98 -8.70 -8.86
N GLY A 367 -2.60 -9.78 -9.55
CA GLY A 367 -1.98 -10.95 -8.93
C GLY A 367 -0.73 -10.61 -8.10
N LYS A 368 -0.03 -9.51 -8.42
CA LYS A 368 1.14 -9.03 -7.67
C LYS A 368 0.81 -8.31 -6.37
N LEU A 369 -0.37 -7.69 -6.27
CA LEU A 369 -0.77 -6.90 -5.10
C LEU A 369 -1.38 -7.79 -4.01
N VAL A 370 -2.04 -8.88 -4.41
CA VAL A 370 -2.60 -9.88 -3.49
C VAL A 370 -1.49 -10.67 -2.77
N SER A 371 -0.29 -10.78 -3.35
CA SER A 371 0.85 -11.46 -2.70
C SER A 371 1.59 -10.64 -1.64
N ILE A 372 1.35 -9.33 -1.54
CA ILE A 372 2.05 -8.46 -0.57
C ILE A 372 1.32 -8.40 0.79
N GLY A 373 0.06 -8.84 0.89
CA GLY A 373 -0.60 -9.14 2.18
C GLY A 373 -0.74 -7.99 3.19
N VAL A 374 -0.53 -6.72 2.79
CA VAL A 374 -0.67 -5.53 3.66
C VAL A 374 -2.16 -5.22 3.85
N ALA A 375 -2.63 -5.34 5.09
CA ALA A 375 -4.04 -5.12 5.45
C ALA A 375 -4.28 -3.73 6.05
N LYS A 376 -5.56 -3.35 6.20
CA LYS A 376 -5.95 -2.13 6.95
C LYS A 376 -5.34 -2.18 8.36
N LYS A 377 -4.78 -1.06 8.83
CA LYS A 377 -4.10 -0.88 10.13
C LYS A 377 -2.76 -1.61 10.29
N ASP A 378 -2.27 -2.34 9.29
CA ASP A 378 -0.89 -2.81 9.31
C ASP A 378 0.05 -1.61 9.36
N VAL A 379 1.16 -1.74 10.10
CA VAL A 379 2.21 -0.72 10.14
C VAL A 379 3.31 -1.10 9.15
N VAL A 380 3.58 -0.20 8.22
CA VAL A 380 4.66 -0.28 7.23
C VAL A 380 5.77 0.67 7.67
N ALA A 381 6.84 0.13 8.22
CA ALA A 381 8.04 0.91 8.54
C ALA A 381 8.80 1.27 7.26
N SER A 382 9.47 2.42 7.20
CA SER A 382 10.33 2.80 6.06
C SER A 382 11.69 3.30 6.55
N VAL A 383 12.77 2.82 5.94
CA VAL A 383 14.16 3.16 6.23
C VAL A 383 14.82 3.58 4.92
N CYS A 384 14.39 4.71 4.37
CA CYS A 384 14.90 5.23 3.11
C CYS A 384 15.17 6.73 3.20
N GLY A 385 16.08 7.19 2.35
CA GLY A 385 16.28 8.63 2.10
C GLY A 385 15.11 9.26 1.33
N ASN A 386 15.20 10.57 1.11
CA ASN A 386 14.21 11.30 0.33
C ASN A 386 14.15 10.78 -1.12
N SER A 387 12.97 10.40 -1.60
CA SER A 387 12.74 10.08 -3.01
C SER A 387 11.29 10.37 -3.39
N MET A 388 10.98 10.34 -4.69
CA MET A 388 9.59 10.38 -5.16
C MET A 388 8.85 9.12 -4.69
N ASP A 389 9.51 7.97 -4.74
CA ASP A 389 8.97 6.67 -4.29
C ASP A 389 8.58 6.72 -2.81
N PHE A 390 9.35 7.39 -1.96
CA PHE A 390 9.03 7.56 -0.55
C PHE A 390 7.68 8.28 -0.38
N VAL A 391 7.45 9.35 -1.15
CA VAL A 391 6.21 10.11 -1.11
C VAL A 391 5.06 9.28 -1.67
N ALA A 392 5.25 8.66 -2.84
CA ALA A 392 4.25 7.82 -3.49
C ALA A 392 3.83 6.64 -2.59
N LEU A 393 4.79 5.94 -1.99
CA LEU A 393 4.55 4.88 -1.03
C LEU A 393 3.76 5.36 0.18
N SER A 394 4.16 6.49 0.78
CA SER A 394 3.46 7.02 1.96
C SER A 394 1.98 7.30 1.67
N LEU A 395 1.68 7.80 0.46
CA LEU A 395 0.33 8.03 -0.01
C LEU A 395 -0.39 6.71 -0.34
N ALA A 396 0.29 5.74 -0.94
CA ALA A 396 -0.27 4.43 -1.26
C ALA A 396 -0.65 3.65 0.02
N VAL A 397 0.23 3.61 1.02
CA VAL A 397 0.00 3.00 2.34
C VAL A 397 -1.19 3.68 3.03
N GLY A 398 -1.23 5.02 3.03
CA GLY A 398 -2.36 5.77 3.57
C GLY A 398 -3.66 5.57 2.77
N ASN A 399 -3.57 5.35 1.46
CA ASN A 399 -4.73 5.10 0.61
C ASN A 399 -5.38 3.77 0.97
N ILE A 400 -4.62 2.70 1.21
CA ILE A 400 -5.15 1.40 1.62
C ILE A 400 -5.59 1.33 3.10
N GLY A 401 -5.40 2.41 3.87
CA GLY A 401 -5.74 2.51 5.28
C GLY A 401 -4.77 1.77 6.22
N ALA A 402 -3.54 1.52 5.75
CA ALA A 402 -2.41 1.10 6.56
C ALA A 402 -1.67 2.32 7.13
N VAL A 403 -0.75 2.08 8.05
CA VAL A 403 -0.02 3.13 8.76
C VAL A 403 1.41 3.22 8.26
N PHE A 404 1.81 4.39 7.76
CA PHE A 404 3.17 4.60 7.29
C PHE A 404 4.07 5.16 8.42
N ALA A 405 5.18 4.48 8.70
CA ALA A 405 6.07 4.81 9.82
C ALA A 405 7.52 5.00 9.34
N PRO A 406 7.90 6.21 8.91
CA PRO A 406 9.26 6.43 8.45
C PRO A 406 10.25 6.54 9.62
N LEU A 407 11.41 5.93 9.42
CA LEU A 407 12.55 5.84 10.33
C LEU A 407 13.76 6.51 9.69
N ASN A 408 14.67 7.01 10.52
CA ASN A 408 15.89 7.65 10.03
C ASN A 408 16.84 6.59 9.42
N PRO A 409 17.23 6.69 8.14
CA PRO A 409 18.18 5.76 7.52
C PRO A 409 19.59 5.85 8.11
N ALA A 410 19.91 6.89 8.89
CA ALA A 410 21.17 7.00 9.62
C ALA A 410 21.19 6.23 10.95
N TYR A 411 20.05 5.65 11.39
CA TYR A 411 20.04 4.80 12.57
C TYR A 411 20.84 3.52 12.35
N LYS A 412 21.50 3.04 13.41
CA LYS A 412 22.16 1.73 13.35
C LYS A 412 21.11 0.63 13.28
N GLN A 413 21.47 -0.50 12.67
CA GLN A 413 20.57 -1.66 12.52
C GLN A 413 19.89 -2.08 13.84
N GLY A 414 20.65 -2.12 14.94
CA GLY A 414 20.11 -2.45 16.27
C GLY A 414 19.15 -1.41 16.86
N GLU A 415 19.19 -0.15 16.41
CA GLU A 415 18.21 0.88 16.76
C GLU A 415 16.94 0.74 15.91
N ILE A 416 17.11 0.49 14.60
CA ILE A 416 16.01 0.25 13.66
C ILE A 416 15.14 -0.92 14.14
N LEU A 417 15.76 -2.04 14.53
CA LEU A 417 15.03 -3.21 15.02
C LEU A 417 14.19 -2.92 16.27
N LYS A 418 14.68 -2.05 17.17
CA LYS A 418 13.92 -1.62 18.36
C LYS A 418 12.70 -0.78 17.97
N TYR A 419 12.84 0.12 17.00
CA TYR A 419 11.71 0.91 16.51
C TYR A 419 10.67 0.05 15.79
N VAL A 420 11.11 -0.87 14.94
CA VAL A 420 10.24 -1.83 14.26
C VAL A 420 9.46 -2.67 15.26
N GLU A 421 10.12 -3.17 16.29
CA GLU A 421 9.47 -3.93 17.37
C GLU A 421 8.46 -3.06 18.13
N GLN A 422 8.82 -1.82 18.48
CA GLN A 422 7.91 -0.88 19.14
C GLN A 422 6.69 -0.54 18.28
N LEU A 423 6.87 -0.44 16.96
CA LEU A 423 5.79 -0.21 15.99
C LEU A 423 4.91 -1.45 15.80
N LYS A 424 5.37 -2.64 16.20
CA LYS A 424 4.82 -3.93 15.75
C LYS A 424 4.70 -3.97 14.22
N ALA A 425 5.66 -3.35 13.53
CA ALA A 425 5.64 -3.29 12.08
C ALA A 425 5.87 -4.68 11.50
N ARG A 426 4.92 -5.12 10.68
CA ARG A 426 5.00 -6.38 9.95
C ARG A 426 5.82 -6.25 8.67
N TRP A 427 5.89 -5.03 8.14
CA TRP A 427 6.53 -4.72 6.87
C TRP A 427 7.57 -3.63 7.10
N ILE A 428 8.76 -3.82 6.53
CA ILE A 428 9.81 -2.80 6.49
C ILE A 428 10.12 -2.51 5.03
N PHE A 429 10.11 -1.23 4.67
CA PHE A 429 10.52 -0.67 3.39
C PHE A 429 11.96 -0.14 3.53
N THR A 430 12.94 -0.60 2.74
CA THR A 430 14.35 -0.19 2.91
C THR A 430 15.12 -0.16 1.58
N ASP A 431 16.17 0.67 1.51
CA ASP A 431 17.16 0.69 0.42
C ASP A 431 18.39 -0.20 0.71
N GLN A 432 18.50 -0.72 1.94
CA GLN A 432 19.54 -1.65 2.36
C GLN A 432 19.07 -3.11 2.33
N ALA A 433 19.94 -4.00 1.83
CA ALA A 433 19.62 -5.39 1.49
C ALA A 433 19.54 -6.40 2.66
N SER A 434 19.66 -5.99 3.94
CA SER A 434 19.70 -6.96 5.04
C SER A 434 19.13 -6.46 6.37
N TYR A 435 18.00 -7.05 6.79
CA TYR A 435 17.61 -7.17 8.21
C TYR A 435 17.11 -8.61 8.47
N ASP A 436 17.13 -9.07 9.72
CA ASP A 436 16.81 -10.46 10.14
C ASP A 436 15.31 -10.71 10.47
N LYS A 437 14.36 -10.09 9.77
CA LYS A 437 12.89 -10.28 9.98
C LYS A 437 12.14 -10.35 8.63
N GLU A 438 10.86 -10.69 8.60
CA GLU A 438 10.04 -10.59 7.37
C GLU A 438 10.06 -9.12 6.88
N ILE A 439 10.76 -8.84 5.78
CA ILE A 439 11.07 -7.50 5.25
C ILE A 439 10.69 -7.47 3.77
N ILE A 440 10.13 -6.35 3.32
CA ILE A 440 9.95 -6.10 1.88
C ILE A 440 11.09 -5.20 1.38
N VAL A 441 12.00 -5.81 0.62
CA VAL A 441 13.02 -5.24 -0.30
C VAL A 441 12.55 -4.22 -1.34
N LEU A 442 12.84 -2.91 -1.34
CA LEU A 442 12.30 -1.98 -2.38
C LEU A 442 13.23 -1.59 -3.49
N GLY A 443 14.28 -2.37 -3.67
CA GLY A 443 14.95 -2.42 -4.96
C GLY A 443 14.08 -2.98 -6.09
N GLN A 444 12.82 -3.37 -5.86
CA GLN A 444 12.00 -4.15 -6.81
C GLN A 444 10.64 -3.53 -7.20
N LEU A 445 10.27 -2.35 -6.68
CA LEU A 445 9.10 -1.63 -7.23
C LEU A 445 9.55 -0.84 -8.47
N ASP A 446 9.03 -1.21 -9.63
CA ASP A 446 9.26 -0.48 -10.87
C ASP A 446 8.34 0.75 -10.98
N ASP A 447 8.78 1.77 -11.73
CA ASP A 447 8.01 3.00 -11.99
C ASP A 447 6.62 2.74 -12.65
N GLN A 448 6.38 1.54 -13.18
CA GLN A 448 5.11 1.15 -13.80
C GLN A 448 4.03 0.76 -12.78
N THR A 449 4.41 0.33 -11.57
CA THR A 449 3.47 -0.06 -10.50
C THR A 449 2.71 1.11 -9.85
N LEU A 450 3.06 2.37 -10.12
CA LEU A 450 2.49 3.55 -9.45
C LEU A 450 1.41 4.29 -10.25
N THR A 451 0.88 3.71 -11.33
CA THR A 451 -0.15 4.37 -12.14
C THR A 451 -1.56 4.23 -11.54
N ASN A 452 -2.16 5.39 -11.21
CA ASN A 452 -3.56 5.71 -10.87
C ASN A 452 -4.54 4.52 -10.67
N VAL A 453 -4.41 3.81 -9.56
CA VAL A 453 -5.56 3.09 -8.99
C VAL A 453 -6.26 4.07 -8.06
N GLU A 454 -7.41 4.62 -8.47
CA GLU A 454 -8.32 5.27 -7.52
C GLU A 454 -8.94 4.18 -6.65
N ILE A 455 -8.43 4.07 -5.43
CA ILE A 455 -8.77 3.02 -4.46
C ILE A 455 -9.85 3.57 -3.50
N PRO A 456 -11.15 3.20 -3.61
CA PRO A 456 -12.18 3.68 -2.69
C PRO A 456 -12.09 2.90 -1.37
N VAL A 457 -11.28 3.40 -0.44
CA VAL A 457 -11.19 2.87 0.92
C VAL A 457 -12.14 3.67 1.80
N VAL A 458 -13.10 3.00 2.44
CA VAL A 458 -13.81 3.58 3.59
C VAL A 458 -12.78 3.74 4.72
N ARG A 459 -12.29 4.97 4.86
CA ARG A 459 -11.31 5.43 5.85
C ARG A 459 -12.07 6.21 6.92
N ASP A 460 -11.93 5.82 8.18
CA ASP A 460 -12.29 6.76 9.24
C ASP A 460 -11.19 7.81 9.26
N ILE A 461 -11.55 9.08 9.16
CA ILE A 461 -10.57 10.16 9.25
C ILE A 461 -9.81 10.15 10.59
N SER A 462 -10.33 9.45 11.60
CA SER A 462 -9.71 9.29 12.91
C SER A 462 -8.70 8.13 12.96
N ASP A 463 -8.65 7.26 11.95
CA ASP A 463 -7.62 6.21 11.83
C ASP A 463 -6.22 6.86 11.73
N THR A 464 -5.22 6.21 12.33
CA THR A 464 -3.81 6.64 12.24
C THR A 464 -3.31 6.47 10.81
N ALA A 465 -2.69 7.50 10.26
CA ALA A 465 -2.10 7.51 8.92
C ALA A 465 -0.57 7.44 8.98
N LEU A 466 0.04 8.24 9.87
CA LEU A 466 1.50 8.30 10.04
C LEU A 466 1.92 8.04 11.48
N ILE A 467 3.10 7.44 11.65
CA ILE A 467 3.80 7.40 12.93
C ILE A 467 5.22 7.96 12.76
N PHE A 468 5.51 9.07 13.43
CA PHE A 468 6.86 9.64 13.48
C PHE A 468 7.50 9.42 14.84
N PHE A 469 8.79 9.06 14.87
CA PHE A 469 9.54 9.06 16.11
C PHE A 469 10.05 10.45 16.45
N SER A 470 9.65 10.94 17.63
CA SER A 470 10.22 12.15 18.23
C SER A 470 11.36 11.77 19.17
N SER A 471 12.44 12.55 19.15
CA SER A 471 13.52 12.46 20.13
C SER A 471 13.00 12.92 21.49
N GLY A 472 12.41 11.97 22.22
CA GLY A 472 11.96 12.18 23.59
C GLY A 472 13.11 12.71 24.44
N THR A 473 12.81 13.69 25.29
CA THR A 473 13.79 14.36 26.16
C THR A 473 14.18 13.55 27.41
N THR A 474 13.68 12.32 27.58
CA THR A 474 13.81 11.51 28.81
C THR A 474 14.14 10.02 28.57
N GLY A 475 14.37 9.56 27.33
CA GLY A 475 14.63 8.14 27.06
C GLY A 475 14.40 7.71 25.62
N LEU A 476 14.08 6.41 25.43
CA LEU A 476 13.73 5.79 24.15
C LEU A 476 12.74 6.67 23.34
N PRO A 477 12.97 6.90 22.04
CA PRO A 477 12.11 7.77 21.23
C PRO A 477 10.63 7.41 21.26
N LYS A 478 9.78 8.44 21.18
CA LYS A 478 8.33 8.31 21.33
C LYS A 478 7.67 8.33 19.96
N GLY A 479 6.92 7.28 19.61
CA GLY A 479 6.18 7.21 18.34
C GLY A 479 4.90 8.03 18.40
N VAL A 480 4.85 9.15 17.67
CA VAL A 480 3.72 10.08 17.58
C VAL A 480 2.76 9.60 16.51
N ARG A 481 1.49 9.31 16.87
CA ARG A 481 0.44 8.89 15.93
C ARG A 481 -0.28 10.11 15.37
N LEU A 482 -0.25 10.28 14.05
CA LEU A 482 -1.02 11.30 13.33
C LEU A 482 -2.14 10.62 12.53
N SER A 483 -3.38 11.06 12.74
CA SER A 483 -4.54 10.55 12.00
C SER A 483 -4.68 11.19 10.63
N HIS A 484 -5.49 10.58 9.76
CA HIS A 484 -5.88 11.20 8.48
C HIS A 484 -6.48 12.61 8.69
N ARG A 485 -7.27 12.81 9.75
CA ARG A 485 -7.84 14.12 10.14
C ARG A 485 -6.75 15.15 10.41
N SER A 486 -5.68 14.77 11.13
CA SER A 486 -4.53 15.64 11.37
C SER A 486 -3.85 16.02 10.05
N LEU A 487 -3.67 15.07 9.12
CA LEU A 487 -3.06 15.37 7.81
C LEU A 487 -3.94 16.29 6.95
N ILE A 488 -5.25 16.01 6.90
CA ILE A 488 -6.22 16.86 6.20
C ILE A 488 -6.22 18.27 6.79
N ALA A 489 -6.13 18.39 8.12
CA ALA A 489 -6.04 19.69 8.79
C ALA A 489 -4.77 20.46 8.38
N HIS A 490 -3.61 19.80 8.30
CA HIS A 490 -2.37 20.43 7.83
C HIS A 490 -2.50 20.95 6.38
N VAL A 491 -3.04 20.11 5.49
CA VAL A 491 -3.26 20.48 4.08
C VAL A 491 -4.27 21.63 3.94
N ARG A 492 -5.33 21.65 4.75
CA ARG A 492 -6.29 22.77 4.74
C ARG A 492 -5.72 24.05 5.34
N LEU A 493 -4.79 23.93 6.29
CA LEU A 493 -4.18 25.08 6.96
C LEU A 493 -3.42 25.98 5.98
N ILE A 494 -2.66 25.39 5.05
CA ILE A 494 -1.91 26.17 4.06
C ILE A 494 -2.82 26.85 3.04
N SER A 495 -4.01 26.31 2.76
CA SER A 495 -5.00 27.01 1.93
C SER A 495 -5.71 28.13 2.70
N ALA A 496 -5.79 28.06 4.03
CA ALA A 496 -6.42 29.10 4.85
C ALA A 496 -5.58 30.39 4.92
N THR A 497 -4.27 30.31 4.64
CA THR A 497 -3.38 31.49 4.59
C THR A 497 -3.62 32.38 3.36
N ASP A 498 -4.45 31.93 2.41
CA ASP A 498 -4.86 32.70 1.22
C ASP A 498 -6.03 33.67 1.50
N SER A 499 -6.53 33.76 2.74
CA SER A 499 -7.63 34.66 3.09
C SER A 499 -7.17 36.12 3.28
N ASP A 500 -8.01 37.07 2.84
CA ASP A 500 -7.85 38.53 3.04
C ASP A 500 -7.94 38.89 4.54
N SER A 501 -6.89 38.56 5.29
CA SER A 501 -6.74 38.93 6.69
C SER A 501 -5.95 40.24 6.83
N THR A 502 -6.13 40.92 7.97
CA THR A 502 -5.39 42.14 8.31
C THR A 502 -3.87 41.93 8.45
N THR A 503 -3.43 40.67 8.53
CA THR A 503 -2.03 40.27 8.69
C THR A 503 -1.62 39.41 7.50
N PRO A 504 -0.93 39.98 6.49
CA PRO A 504 -0.66 39.26 5.24
C PRO A 504 0.27 38.07 5.49
N MET A 505 -0.27 36.86 5.30
CA MET A 505 0.47 35.61 5.44
C MET A 505 1.14 35.20 4.12
N PRO A 506 2.29 34.51 4.16
CA PRO A 506 2.94 33.98 2.96
C PRO A 506 2.04 32.98 2.23
N ARG A 507 1.91 33.17 0.92
CA ARG A 507 1.12 32.32 0.01
C ARG A 507 2.03 31.40 -0.82
N ILE A 508 1.61 30.15 -0.97
CA ILE A 508 2.15 29.17 -1.91
C ILE A 508 1.18 29.05 -3.08
N ALA A 509 1.68 29.17 -4.31
CA ALA A 509 0.89 29.16 -5.54
C ALA A 509 1.24 27.94 -6.39
N SER A 510 0.28 27.45 -7.19
CA SER A 510 0.46 26.24 -8.02
C SER A 510 1.60 26.32 -9.04
N ASN A 511 2.06 27.53 -9.38
CA ASN A 511 3.20 27.73 -10.28
C ASN A 511 4.55 27.80 -9.54
N ASP A 512 4.58 27.57 -8.22
CA ASP A 512 5.82 27.47 -7.48
C ASP A 512 6.55 26.15 -7.78
N ASN A 513 7.86 26.29 -7.95
CA ASN A 513 8.82 25.20 -7.91
C ASN A 513 9.42 25.14 -6.49
N VAL A 514 9.09 24.09 -5.75
CA VAL A 514 9.49 23.91 -4.36
C VAL A 514 10.62 22.90 -4.27
N PHE A 515 11.65 23.18 -3.47
CA PHE A 515 12.70 22.19 -3.20
C PHE A 515 12.46 21.49 -1.84
N GLY A 516 12.21 20.17 -1.89
CA GLY A 516 12.04 19.30 -0.72
C GLY A 516 13.37 18.93 -0.05
N VAL A 517 13.99 19.90 0.63
CA VAL A 517 15.33 19.77 1.21
C VAL A 517 15.32 18.98 2.53
N LEU A 518 14.26 19.14 3.33
CA LEU A 518 14.19 18.54 4.66
C LEU A 518 14.00 17.01 4.60
N PRO A 519 14.53 16.24 5.58
CA PRO A 519 14.37 14.79 5.58
C PRO A 519 12.92 14.34 5.76
N TYR A 520 12.44 13.41 4.93
CA TYR A 520 11.05 12.95 4.92
C TYR A 520 10.70 12.00 6.06
N PHE A 521 11.69 11.43 6.74
CA PHE A 521 11.47 10.71 8.00
C PHE A 521 11.18 11.64 9.20
N HIS A 522 11.20 12.95 8.98
CA HIS A 522 10.68 13.93 9.93
C HIS A 522 9.36 14.51 9.44
N ALA A 523 8.42 14.74 10.37
CA ALA A 523 7.11 15.32 10.06
C ALA A 523 7.23 16.67 9.32
N GLY A 524 8.17 17.53 9.72
CA GLY A 524 8.44 18.81 9.06
C GLY A 524 8.92 18.67 7.61
N GLY A 525 9.47 17.53 7.21
CA GLY A 525 9.79 17.23 5.81
C GLY A 525 8.57 16.73 5.04
N LEU A 526 8.08 15.53 5.39
CA LEU A 526 7.04 14.84 4.61
C LEU A 526 5.69 15.59 4.61
N ILE A 527 5.24 16.11 5.75
CA ILE A 527 3.97 16.83 5.83
C ILE A 527 4.06 18.14 5.06
N THR A 528 5.21 18.82 5.07
CA THR A 528 5.42 20.00 4.21
C THR A 528 5.24 19.62 2.75
N VAL A 529 5.82 18.49 2.29
CA VAL A 529 5.64 18.03 0.91
C VAL A 529 4.16 17.79 0.59
N TYR A 530 3.38 17.18 1.49
CA TYR A 530 1.93 17.04 1.28
C TYR A 530 1.23 18.39 1.15
N CYS A 531 1.56 19.36 2.01
CA CYS A 531 1.02 20.71 1.92
C CYS A 531 1.37 21.35 0.57
N MET A 532 2.61 21.24 0.10
CA MET A 532 3.03 21.83 -1.17
C MET A 532 2.34 21.17 -2.37
N LEU A 533 2.27 19.83 -2.40
CA LEU A 533 1.58 19.09 -3.46
C LEU A 533 0.09 19.43 -3.51
N SER A 534 -0.55 19.63 -2.35
CA SER A 534 -1.97 20.00 -2.28
C SER A 534 -2.30 21.35 -2.92
N GLN A 535 -1.32 22.25 -3.04
CA GLN A 535 -1.48 23.55 -3.70
C GLN A 535 -1.23 23.47 -5.22
N GLY A 536 -0.95 22.26 -5.76
CA GLY A 536 -0.65 22.06 -7.18
C GLY A 536 0.78 22.48 -7.58
N THR A 537 1.69 22.64 -6.61
CA THR A 537 3.10 23.00 -6.88
C THR A 537 3.90 21.84 -7.49
N THR A 538 5.05 22.17 -8.08
CA THR A 538 6.05 21.15 -8.46
C THR A 538 7.09 21.00 -7.35
N VAL A 539 7.25 19.79 -6.80
CA VAL A 539 8.23 19.50 -5.75
C VAL A 539 9.44 18.76 -6.32
N TYR A 540 10.62 19.36 -6.19
CA TYR A 540 11.89 18.75 -6.54
C TYR A 540 12.46 18.03 -5.33
N VAL A 541 12.90 16.78 -5.53
CA VAL A 541 13.42 15.92 -4.45
C VAL A 541 14.89 15.60 -4.71
N ASN A 542 15.70 15.61 -3.67
CA ASN A 542 17.08 15.15 -3.73
C ASN A 542 17.32 14.09 -2.64
N LYS A 543 17.98 12.99 -3.02
CA LYS A 543 18.27 11.85 -2.11
C LYS A 543 19.17 12.25 -0.95
N LEU A 544 20.14 13.14 -1.20
CA LEU A 544 21.12 13.59 -0.20
C LEU A 544 21.41 15.08 -0.36
N PHE A 545 21.45 15.81 0.75
CA PHE A 545 21.94 17.18 0.74
C PHE A 545 23.45 17.19 0.43
N LYS A 546 23.82 17.79 -0.70
CA LYS A 546 25.20 18.15 -1.04
C LYS A 546 25.19 19.61 -1.50
N GLU A 547 26.12 20.40 -0.98
CA GLU A 547 26.14 21.85 -1.20
C GLU A 547 26.21 22.22 -2.69
N GLU A 548 27.09 21.57 -3.45
CA GLU A 548 27.24 21.82 -4.88
C GLU A 548 25.98 21.45 -5.68
N SER A 549 25.31 20.34 -5.34
CA SER A 549 24.07 19.97 -6.03
C SER A 549 22.88 20.85 -5.61
N PHE A 550 22.90 21.40 -4.40
CA PHE A 550 21.83 22.26 -3.88
C PHE A 550 21.64 23.52 -4.73
N PHE A 551 22.71 24.30 -4.97
CA PHE A 551 22.62 25.52 -5.77
C PHE A 551 22.34 25.22 -7.26
N ASN A 552 22.96 24.17 -7.80
CA ASN A 552 22.72 23.73 -9.17
C ASN A 552 21.25 23.35 -9.42
N ILE A 553 20.58 22.72 -8.45
CA ILE A 553 19.15 22.41 -8.53
C ILE A 553 18.31 23.68 -8.53
N ILE A 554 18.61 24.63 -7.65
CA ILE A 554 17.90 25.92 -7.57
C ILE A 554 17.96 26.63 -8.92
N GLU A 555 19.16 26.76 -9.48
CA GLU A 555 19.40 27.48 -10.72
C GLU A 555 18.81 26.78 -11.96
N ARG A 556 18.99 25.45 -12.06
CA ARG A 556 18.55 24.64 -13.20
C ARG A 556 17.02 24.55 -13.28
N HIS A 557 16.37 24.35 -12.13
CA HIS A 557 14.93 24.12 -12.06
C HIS A 557 14.14 25.37 -11.69
N LYS A 558 14.81 26.52 -11.57
CA LYS A 558 14.20 27.81 -11.21
C LYS A 558 13.33 27.67 -9.97
N ILE A 559 13.92 27.10 -8.92
CA ILE A 559 13.24 26.93 -7.63
C ILE A 559 12.83 28.31 -7.11
N THR A 560 11.59 28.42 -6.65
CA THR A 560 10.96 29.64 -6.14
C THR A 560 10.82 29.63 -4.62
N VAL A 561 10.66 28.44 -4.02
CA VAL A 561 10.45 28.26 -2.58
C VAL A 561 11.35 27.14 -2.06
N ILE A 562 12.04 27.40 -0.95
CA ILE A 562 12.79 26.37 -0.21
C ILE A 562 12.31 26.33 1.24
N ASN A 563 12.30 25.13 1.83
CA ASN A 563 12.11 24.95 3.27
C ASN A 563 13.38 24.36 3.87
N VAL A 564 13.98 25.07 4.82
CA VAL A 564 15.32 24.78 5.33
C VAL A 564 15.39 24.89 6.85
N VAL A 565 16.48 24.38 7.42
CA VAL A 565 16.83 24.59 8.83
C VAL A 565 17.81 25.75 8.97
N PRO A 566 17.89 26.43 10.13
CA PRO A 566 18.72 27.62 10.32
C PRO A 566 20.19 27.49 9.88
N PRO A 567 20.90 26.35 10.10
CA PRO A 567 22.26 26.21 9.61
C PRO A 567 22.41 26.42 8.10
N ILE A 568 21.40 26.06 7.31
CA ILE A 568 21.43 26.19 5.84
C ILE A 568 21.42 27.67 5.43
N LEU A 569 20.82 28.57 6.22
CA LEU A 569 20.75 30.01 5.90
C LEU A 569 22.13 30.64 5.73
N ASN A 570 23.10 30.23 6.54
CA ASN A 570 24.46 30.76 6.46
C ASN A 570 25.14 30.40 5.12
N PHE A 571 24.87 29.20 4.58
CA PHE A 571 25.40 28.78 3.28
C PHE A 571 24.83 29.61 2.12
N LEU A 572 23.59 30.11 2.25
CA LEU A 572 22.94 30.91 1.21
C LEU A 572 23.62 32.26 0.97
N LEU A 573 24.31 32.82 1.96
CA LEU A 573 24.98 34.13 1.86
C LEU A 573 26.11 34.14 0.81
N GLY A 574 26.73 32.98 0.54
CA GLY A 574 27.89 32.85 -0.35
C GLY A 574 27.59 32.72 -1.85
N SER A 575 26.34 32.46 -2.25
CA SER A 575 26.00 32.04 -3.62
C SER A 575 24.79 32.79 -4.22
N GLN A 576 24.70 34.09 -3.95
CA GLN A 576 23.52 34.92 -4.25
C GLN A 576 23.07 34.89 -5.72
N SER A 577 24.01 34.82 -6.68
CA SER A 577 23.69 34.78 -8.11
C SER A 577 22.83 33.57 -8.51
N GLN A 578 23.04 32.43 -7.85
CA GLN A 578 22.31 31.18 -8.11
C GLN A 578 20.92 31.15 -7.43
N LEU A 579 20.62 32.12 -6.56
CA LEU A 579 19.37 32.20 -5.80
C LEU A 579 18.34 33.16 -6.43
N SER A 580 18.63 33.69 -7.62
CA SER A 580 17.82 34.73 -8.28
C SER A 580 16.36 34.34 -8.59
N SER A 581 16.05 33.05 -8.70
CA SER A 581 14.68 32.54 -8.88
C SER A 581 13.86 32.46 -7.60
N LEU A 582 14.51 32.50 -6.43
CA LEU A 582 13.81 32.39 -5.16
C LEU A 582 12.95 33.63 -4.93
N ARG A 583 11.76 33.40 -4.38
CA ARG A 583 10.89 34.44 -3.83
C ARG A 583 10.63 34.23 -2.33
N MET A 584 10.84 33.02 -1.82
CA MET A 584 10.53 32.69 -0.43
C MET A 584 11.47 31.61 0.14
N ILE A 585 11.85 31.80 1.40
CA ILE A 585 12.61 30.85 2.22
C ILE A 585 11.80 30.61 3.48
N LEU A 586 11.30 29.38 3.66
CA LEU A 586 10.72 28.92 4.90
C LEU A 586 11.84 28.37 5.79
N VAL A 587 11.88 28.78 7.06
CA VAL A 587 12.89 28.32 8.02
C VAL A 587 12.26 27.95 9.37
N GLY A 588 12.63 26.81 9.93
CA GLY A 588 12.10 26.38 11.23
C GLY A 588 12.86 25.21 11.86
N ALA A 589 12.16 24.46 12.74
CA ALA A 589 12.65 23.31 13.50
C ALA A 589 13.66 23.58 14.65
N SER A 590 14.32 24.75 14.64
CA SER A 590 15.15 25.25 15.75
C SER A 590 15.17 26.78 15.76
N SER A 591 15.79 27.37 16.79
CA SER A 591 15.94 28.82 16.89
C SER A 591 16.71 29.39 15.71
N VAL A 592 16.18 30.46 15.13
CA VAL A 592 16.79 31.19 14.02
C VAL A 592 17.63 32.34 14.56
N ASP A 593 18.84 32.51 14.04
CA ASP A 593 19.66 33.70 14.34
C ASP A 593 19.15 34.89 13.52
N GLN A 594 18.62 35.88 14.23
CA GLN A 594 18.05 37.10 13.63
C GLN A 594 19.11 37.93 12.89
N SER A 595 20.38 37.83 13.28
CA SER A 595 21.46 38.49 12.55
C SER A 595 21.66 37.87 11.17
N THR A 596 21.62 36.54 11.06
CA THR A 596 21.66 35.81 9.78
C THR A 596 20.47 36.16 8.90
N VAL A 597 19.26 36.20 9.48
CA VAL A 597 18.05 36.60 8.73
C VAL A 597 18.20 38.00 8.15
N LYS A 598 18.68 38.96 8.95
CA LYS A 598 18.91 40.34 8.49
C LYS A 598 19.93 40.40 7.35
N MET A 599 21.09 39.73 7.51
CA MET A 599 22.12 39.69 6.47
C MET A 599 21.59 39.06 5.17
N LEU A 600 20.81 37.99 5.27
CA LEU A 600 20.25 37.31 4.10
C LEU A 600 19.15 38.15 3.43
N GLN A 601 18.33 38.85 4.22
CA GLN A 601 17.30 39.75 3.70
C GLN A 601 17.91 40.96 2.96
N GLU A 602 19.04 41.49 3.45
CA GLU A 602 19.81 42.55 2.78
C GLU A 602 20.45 42.04 1.47
N ALA A 603 20.98 40.81 1.47
CA ALA A 603 21.55 40.17 0.29
C ALA A 603 20.48 39.79 -0.76
N LEU A 604 19.27 39.44 -0.32
CA LEU A 604 18.16 38.97 -1.16
C LEU A 604 16.89 39.81 -0.89
N PRO A 605 16.85 41.09 -1.29
CA PRO A 605 15.79 42.04 -0.90
C PRO A 605 14.40 41.64 -1.39
N ASN A 606 14.31 40.83 -2.46
CA ASN A 606 13.05 40.38 -3.04
C ASN A 606 12.57 39.03 -2.47
N VAL A 607 13.39 38.36 -1.66
CA VAL A 607 13.07 37.06 -1.07
C VAL A 607 12.45 37.27 0.30
N LYS A 608 11.32 36.62 0.56
CA LYS A 608 10.68 36.63 1.88
C LYS A 608 11.23 35.50 2.74
N ILE A 609 11.83 35.84 3.88
CA ILE A 609 12.29 34.86 4.87
C ILE A 609 11.18 34.70 5.90
N ILE A 610 10.60 33.50 5.97
CA ILE A 610 9.44 33.18 6.80
C ILE A 610 9.87 32.18 7.87
N GLU A 611 9.73 32.58 9.14
CA GLU A 611 9.97 31.72 10.29
C GLU A 611 8.75 30.86 10.61
N LEU A 612 9.02 29.59 10.91
CA LEU A 612 8.05 28.56 11.23
C LEU A 612 8.39 27.93 12.58
N TYR A 613 7.38 27.74 13.42
CA TYR A 613 7.48 26.94 14.63
C TYR A 613 6.38 25.89 14.69
N GLY A 614 6.75 24.71 15.16
CA GLY A 614 5.83 23.59 15.33
C GLY A 614 6.51 22.40 15.99
N LEU A 615 5.66 21.47 16.42
CA LEU A 615 6.04 20.20 17.02
C LEU A 615 5.35 19.09 16.23
N THR A 616 5.92 17.88 16.22
CA THR A 616 5.26 16.72 15.60
C THR A 616 3.90 16.47 16.27
N GLU A 617 3.79 16.71 17.58
CA GLU A 617 2.62 16.43 18.41
C GLU A 617 1.50 17.46 18.25
N VAL A 618 1.83 18.71 17.96
CA VAL A 618 0.86 19.82 17.83
C VAL A 618 0.54 20.11 16.37
N GLY A 619 1.53 19.98 15.49
CA GLY A 619 1.45 20.33 14.08
C GLY A 619 2.68 21.12 13.64
N ILE A 620 3.15 20.86 12.41
CA ILE A 620 4.42 21.40 11.91
C ILE A 620 4.37 22.92 11.64
N LEU A 621 3.18 23.50 11.55
CA LEU A 621 2.91 24.91 11.34
C LEU A 621 2.00 25.42 12.46
N THR A 622 2.57 25.62 13.65
CA THR A 622 1.83 26.12 14.83
C THR A 622 1.90 27.65 14.91
N LEU A 623 3.10 28.21 14.70
CA LEU A 623 3.32 29.64 14.52
C LEU A 623 3.98 29.88 13.16
N MET A 624 3.62 30.99 12.52
CA MET A 624 4.24 31.43 11.27
C MET A 624 4.40 32.94 11.26
N SER A 625 5.55 33.40 10.80
CA SER A 625 5.80 34.83 10.61
C SER A 625 4.97 35.37 9.44
N PRO A 626 4.26 36.49 9.60
CA PRO A 626 3.67 37.22 8.48
C PRO A 626 4.74 37.73 7.49
N ILE A 627 4.32 38.14 6.28
CA ILE A 627 5.22 38.74 5.27
C ILE A 627 5.98 39.95 5.84
N HIS A 628 5.33 40.70 6.73
CA HIS A 628 5.91 41.79 7.50
C HIS A 628 5.93 41.39 8.98
N ASN A 629 6.92 40.62 9.37
CA ASN A 629 7.07 40.14 10.74
C ASN A 629 7.66 41.20 11.67
N LYS A 630 7.37 41.08 12.97
CA LYS A 630 7.99 41.90 14.01
C LYS A 630 9.39 41.34 14.34
N PRO A 631 10.44 42.17 14.43
CA PRO A 631 11.79 41.70 14.74
C PRO A 631 11.84 40.90 16.04
N ASN A 632 12.68 39.84 16.08
CA ASN A 632 12.85 38.96 17.25
C ASN A 632 11.57 38.23 17.69
N THR A 633 10.61 38.05 16.79
CA THR A 633 9.42 37.23 17.00
C THR A 633 9.40 36.08 16.01
N THR A 634 8.90 34.94 16.44
CA THR A 634 8.78 33.73 15.60
C THR A 634 7.56 33.81 14.70
N GLY A 635 6.50 34.51 15.12
CA GLY A 635 5.32 34.77 14.30
C GLY A 635 4.02 34.78 15.09
N VAL A 636 2.92 34.56 14.39
CA VAL A 636 1.56 34.55 14.95
C VAL A 636 0.98 33.14 14.94
N LEU A 637 -0.04 32.91 15.77
CA LEU A 637 -0.78 31.65 15.78
C LEU A 637 -1.46 31.37 14.46
N MET A 638 -1.36 30.13 13.99
CA MET A 638 -2.04 29.70 12.78
C MET A 638 -3.56 29.55 13.01
N PRO A 639 -4.40 29.74 11.97
CA PRO A 639 -5.85 29.65 12.12
C PRO A 639 -6.32 28.33 12.74
N GLY A 640 -7.21 28.44 13.74
CA GLY A 640 -7.74 27.28 14.48
C GLY A 640 -6.84 26.75 15.59
N PHE A 641 -5.66 27.33 15.81
CA PHE A 641 -4.80 27.01 16.93
C PHE A 641 -5.13 27.89 18.13
N GLU A 642 -5.02 27.30 19.32
CA GLU A 642 -5.10 27.99 20.59
C GLU A 642 -3.81 27.79 21.36
N CYS A 643 -3.34 28.83 22.04
CA CYS A 643 -2.21 28.77 22.94
C CYS A 643 -2.59 29.30 24.33
N ARG A 644 -2.13 28.62 25.37
CA ARG A 644 -2.20 29.06 26.76
C ARG A 644 -0.79 29.10 27.34
N LEU A 645 -0.42 30.23 27.94
CA LEU A 645 0.82 30.35 28.72
C LEU A 645 0.55 29.93 30.16
N VAL A 646 1.20 28.86 30.63
CA VAL A 646 1.14 28.39 32.02
C VAL A 646 2.55 28.46 32.59
N ASP A 647 2.79 29.39 33.52
CA ASP A 647 4.13 29.67 34.07
C ASP A 647 5.20 29.92 32.99
N GLY A 648 4.79 30.52 31.86
CA GLY A 648 5.63 30.78 30.70
C GLY A 648 5.78 29.62 29.72
N GLU A 649 5.31 28.41 30.05
CA GLU A 649 5.23 27.27 29.12
C GLU A 649 4.07 27.44 28.15
N MET A 650 4.31 27.28 26.85
CA MET A 650 3.25 27.32 25.85
C MET A 650 2.54 25.98 25.75
N TRP A 651 1.25 25.96 26.02
CA TRP A 651 0.40 24.80 25.83
C TRP A 651 -0.51 25.04 24.63
N PHE A 652 -0.62 24.06 23.74
CA PHE A 652 -1.34 24.21 22.49
C PHE A 652 -2.54 23.28 22.39
N ARG A 653 -3.57 23.74 21.69
CA ARG A 653 -4.66 22.92 21.16
C ARG A 653 -4.80 23.24 19.67
N SER A 654 -4.91 22.22 18.83
CA SER A 654 -4.89 22.41 17.39
C SER A 654 -5.69 21.31 16.66
N PRO A 655 -6.21 21.62 15.46
CA PRO A 655 -6.86 20.61 14.60
C PRO A 655 -5.85 19.62 13.99
N THR A 656 -4.56 19.98 14.01
CA THR A 656 -3.44 19.18 13.52
C THR A 656 -2.81 18.27 14.59
N ALA A 657 -3.30 18.33 15.83
CA ALA A 657 -2.76 17.59 16.95
C ALA A 657 -2.67 16.08 16.67
N MET A 658 -1.66 15.44 17.27
CA MET A 658 -1.54 14.00 17.29
C MET A 658 -2.76 13.33 17.93
N SER A 659 -3.01 12.08 17.56
CA SER A 659 -3.99 11.23 18.25
C SER A 659 -3.44 10.66 19.56
N GLY A 660 -2.13 10.77 19.77
CA GLY A 660 -1.41 10.32 20.97
C GLY A 660 -0.09 9.66 20.60
N TYR A 661 0.72 9.31 21.60
CA TYR A 661 1.88 8.44 21.40
C TYR A 661 1.49 6.96 21.29
N LEU A 662 2.41 6.11 20.83
CA LEU A 662 2.28 4.65 20.85
C LEU A 662 2.05 4.09 22.26
N GLN A 663 2.60 4.76 23.28
CA GLN A 663 2.44 4.42 24.68
C GLN A 663 1.54 5.44 25.36
N ASP A 664 0.39 5.00 25.88
CA ASP A 664 -0.64 5.91 26.41
C ASP A 664 -0.19 6.68 27.67
N GLU A 665 0.76 6.16 28.44
CA GLU A 665 1.38 6.90 29.55
C GLU A 665 2.10 8.16 29.03
N GLN A 666 2.84 8.05 27.93
CA GLN A 666 3.53 9.19 27.33
C GLN A 666 2.55 10.25 26.82
N THR A 667 1.37 9.82 26.36
CA THR A 667 0.28 10.72 25.98
C THR A 667 -0.23 11.47 27.20
N ARG A 668 -0.51 10.78 28.30
CA ARG A 668 -1.00 11.38 29.56
C ARG A 668 0.02 12.34 30.19
N GLU A 669 1.32 12.09 30.06
CA GLU A 669 2.35 13.03 30.52
C GLU A 669 2.34 14.36 29.76
N MET A 670 2.07 14.31 28.45
CA MET A 670 2.15 15.47 27.56
C MET A 670 0.82 16.21 27.39
N THR A 671 -0.29 15.53 27.67
CA THR A 671 -1.64 16.08 27.50
C THR A 671 -2.28 16.32 28.86
N THR A 672 -3.12 17.36 28.93
CA THR A 672 -3.99 17.59 30.09
C THR A 672 -5.38 17.03 29.84
N ASP A 673 -6.20 16.93 30.89
CA ASP A 673 -7.60 16.44 30.80
C ASP A 673 -8.47 17.23 29.80
N ASN A 674 -8.10 18.48 29.47
CA ASN A 674 -8.80 19.33 28.51
C ASN A 674 -8.13 19.35 27.12
N LEU A 675 -7.34 18.33 26.78
CA LEU A 675 -6.64 18.14 25.50
C LEU A 675 -5.59 19.22 25.17
N TRP A 676 -5.12 19.99 26.16
CA TRP A 676 -3.95 20.85 25.96
C TRP A 676 -2.68 20.01 25.89
N ILE A 677 -1.87 20.23 24.86
CA ILE A 677 -0.56 19.62 24.68
C ILE A 677 0.51 20.56 25.23
N ARG A 678 1.28 20.07 26.20
CA ARG A 678 2.39 20.79 26.83
C ARG A 678 3.60 20.75 25.88
N SER A 679 3.97 21.88 25.28
CA SER A 679 5.07 21.90 24.31
C SER A 679 6.43 21.60 24.93
N GLY A 680 6.60 21.89 26.22
CA GLY A 680 7.91 21.96 26.87
C GLY A 680 8.76 23.16 26.43
N ASP A 681 8.23 24.03 25.57
CA ASP A 681 8.87 25.26 25.11
C ASP A 681 8.32 26.46 25.90
N LEU A 682 9.21 27.35 26.30
CA LEU A 682 8.88 28.61 26.96
C LEU A 682 8.71 29.70 25.90
N GLY A 683 7.76 30.60 26.13
CA GLY A 683 7.55 31.73 25.24
C GLY A 683 6.82 32.90 25.87
N HIS A 684 6.70 33.96 25.08
CA HIS A 684 5.95 35.16 25.40
C HIS A 684 5.10 35.53 24.19
N VAL A 685 3.91 36.09 24.45
CA VAL A 685 3.06 36.72 23.44
C VAL A 685 2.89 38.19 23.81
N ASP A 686 3.10 39.07 22.84
CA ASP A 686 2.91 40.49 23.04
C ASP A 686 1.46 40.94 22.82
N VAL A 687 1.19 42.24 23.01
CA VAL A 687 -0.14 42.83 22.86
C VAL A 687 -0.68 42.77 21.43
N ASP A 688 0.20 42.62 20.45
CA ASP A 688 -0.14 42.53 19.02
C ASP A 688 -0.34 41.07 18.58
N GLY A 689 -0.16 40.11 19.49
CA GLY A 689 -0.34 38.67 19.24
C GLY A 689 0.88 37.97 18.64
N TYR A 690 2.06 38.59 18.65
CA TYR A 690 3.29 37.98 18.17
C TYR A 690 3.97 37.16 19.27
N PHE A 691 4.37 35.95 18.92
CA PHE A 691 5.01 34.99 19.81
C PHE A 691 6.53 34.97 19.65
N SER A 692 7.24 34.87 20.75
CA SER A 692 8.69 34.65 20.80
C SER A 692 9.02 33.42 21.66
N ILE A 693 9.86 32.52 21.15
CA ILE A 693 10.34 31.34 21.88
C ILE A 693 11.58 31.71 22.71
N THR A 694 11.50 31.54 24.03
CA THR A 694 12.53 32.00 24.99
C THR A 694 13.37 30.88 25.58
N GLY A 695 12.99 29.61 25.39
CA GLY A 695 13.78 28.46 25.84
C GLY A 695 12.97 27.17 25.91
N ARG A 696 13.52 26.16 26.60
CA ARG A 696 12.86 24.88 26.88
C ARG A 696 12.85 24.58 28.37
N VAL A 697 11.71 24.11 28.89
CA VAL A 697 11.51 23.77 30.31
C VAL A 697 12.57 22.80 30.83
N LYS A 698 12.91 21.77 30.03
CA LYS A 698 13.90 20.75 30.41
C LYS A 698 15.35 21.22 30.27
N GLU A 699 15.61 22.25 29.49
CA GLU A 699 16.95 22.83 29.33
C GLU A 699 17.24 23.92 30.37
N LEU A 700 16.24 24.32 31.16
CA LEU A 700 16.41 25.29 32.23
C LEU A 700 17.45 24.81 33.23
N ILE A 701 18.47 25.64 33.41
CA ILE A 701 19.53 25.42 34.39
C ILE A 701 18.98 25.82 35.74
N LYS A 702 19.00 24.89 36.69
CA LYS A 702 18.45 25.07 38.03
C LYS A 702 19.55 25.56 38.99
N VAL A 703 19.65 26.87 39.15
CA VAL A 703 20.65 27.53 40.01
C VAL A 703 19.97 27.95 41.32
N ARG A 704 20.22 27.22 42.41
CA ARG A 704 19.65 27.50 43.76
C ARG A 704 18.13 27.67 43.75
N GLY A 705 17.43 26.86 42.95
CA GLY A 705 15.97 26.92 42.77
C GLY A 705 15.50 27.91 41.71
N TRP A 706 16.36 28.80 41.22
CA TRP A 706 16.06 29.68 40.08
C TRP A 706 16.25 28.95 38.75
N GLN A 707 15.41 29.27 37.77
CA GLN A 707 15.50 28.72 36.43
C GLN A 707 16.20 29.72 35.51
N VAL A 708 17.26 29.28 34.84
CA VAL A 708 18.04 30.08 33.89
C VAL A 708 17.88 29.46 32.51
N SER A 709 17.43 30.24 31.53
CA SER A 709 17.35 29.79 30.14
C SER A 709 18.75 29.83 29.51
N PRO A 710 19.29 28.70 29.02
CA PRO A 710 20.55 28.70 28.28
C PRO A 710 20.48 29.59 27.05
N LYS A 711 19.35 29.56 26.33
CA LYS A 711 19.13 30.33 25.10
C LYS A 711 19.30 31.83 25.32
N GLU A 712 18.80 32.36 26.44
CA GLU A 712 18.93 33.78 26.78
C GLU A 712 20.41 34.20 26.90
N LEU A 713 21.24 33.35 27.52
CA LEU A 713 22.68 33.57 27.65
C LEU A 713 23.38 33.42 26.29
N GLU A 714 23.04 32.39 25.51
CA GLU A 714 23.58 32.18 24.17
C GLU A 714 23.27 33.35 23.22
N ASP A 715 22.03 33.84 23.21
CA ASP A 715 21.61 34.99 22.39
C ASP A 715 22.35 36.26 22.80
N ALA A 716 22.62 36.45 24.10
CA ALA A 716 23.45 37.55 24.57
C ALA A 716 24.92 37.44 24.14
N LEU A 717 25.50 36.24 24.12
CA LEU A 717 26.86 36.03 23.60
C LEU A 717 26.93 36.34 22.10
N ARG A 718 26.01 35.79 21.30
CA ARG A 718 25.97 36.03 19.84
C ARG A 718 25.75 37.51 19.52
N SER A 719 24.82 38.17 20.21
CA SER A 719 24.50 39.58 19.96
C SER A 719 25.58 40.56 20.44
N SER A 720 26.34 40.22 21.49
CA SER A 720 27.40 41.09 22.01
C SER A 720 28.73 40.92 21.27
N PHE A 721 28.96 39.76 20.67
CA PHE A 721 30.20 39.42 19.98
C PHE A 721 29.98 38.89 18.55
N PRO A 722 29.20 39.58 17.68
CA PRO A 722 28.82 39.05 16.36
C PRO A 722 30.02 38.84 15.42
N GLN A 723 31.08 39.65 15.58
CA GLN A 723 32.32 39.48 14.80
C GLN A 723 33.22 38.34 15.31
N ALA A 724 33.12 37.93 16.58
CA ALA A 724 34.07 36.99 17.18
C ALA A 724 33.49 35.58 17.42
N VAL A 725 32.22 35.48 17.80
CA VAL A 725 31.56 34.19 18.10
C VAL A 725 31.01 33.58 16.81
N HIS A 726 31.45 32.35 16.49
CA HIS A 726 30.95 31.56 15.38
C HIS A 726 29.75 30.69 15.80
N ASP A 727 29.87 29.98 16.92
CA ASP A 727 28.79 29.17 17.51
C ASP A 727 28.94 29.19 19.03
N CYS A 728 27.86 28.97 19.77
CA CYS A 728 27.92 28.85 21.23
C CYS A 728 26.79 28.02 21.80
N CYS A 729 27.07 27.34 22.91
CA CYS A 729 26.11 26.54 23.66
C CYS A 729 26.29 26.80 25.16
N VAL A 730 25.18 26.93 25.89
CA VAL A 730 25.20 26.98 27.36
C VAL A 730 24.54 25.72 27.92
N ILE A 731 25.16 25.14 28.95
CA ILE A 731 24.64 23.99 29.69
C ILE A 731 24.67 24.26 31.20
N GLY A 732 23.84 23.52 31.94
CA GLY A 732 23.92 23.48 33.40
C GLY A 732 24.88 22.38 33.84
N VAL A 733 26.00 22.74 34.46
CA VAL A 733 26.93 21.77 35.04
C VAL A 733 26.62 21.53 36.53
N PRO A 734 26.80 20.31 37.06
CA PRO A 734 26.50 20.02 38.45
C PRO A 734 27.36 20.83 39.41
N ASP A 735 26.76 21.37 40.46
CA ASP A 735 27.46 22.06 41.55
C ASP A 735 26.85 21.69 42.91
N ALA A 736 27.71 21.42 43.89
CA ALA A 736 27.28 20.90 45.19
C ALA A 736 26.44 21.91 46.01
N GLY A 737 26.63 23.22 45.81
CA GLY A 737 25.92 24.25 46.56
C GLY A 737 24.78 24.93 45.78
N ALA A 738 24.89 25.01 44.46
CA ALA A 738 23.91 25.64 43.60
C ALA A 738 22.97 24.65 42.89
N GLY A 739 23.22 23.34 43.00
CA GLY A 739 22.57 22.31 42.19
C GLY A 739 23.16 22.27 40.79
N GLN A 740 23.00 23.37 40.04
CA GLN A 740 23.68 23.59 38.77
C GLN A 740 24.28 25.00 38.67
N LEU A 741 25.31 25.15 37.85
CA LEU A 741 25.85 26.44 37.43
C LEU A 741 25.86 26.53 35.89
N PRO A 742 25.54 27.70 35.30
CA PRO A 742 25.64 27.87 33.85
C PRO A 742 27.11 27.84 33.38
N ARG A 743 27.40 27.04 32.35
CA ARG A 743 28.71 26.97 31.67
C ARG A 743 28.52 27.21 30.17
N ALA A 744 29.37 28.03 29.56
CA ALA A 744 29.35 28.29 28.13
C ALA A 744 30.46 27.54 27.39
N TYR A 745 30.12 27.01 26.22
CA TYR A 745 31.03 26.49 25.21
C TYR A 745 30.98 27.44 24.01
N VAL A 746 32.13 27.95 23.56
CA VAL A 746 32.21 28.99 22.54
C VAL A 746 33.16 28.57 21.43
N VAL A 747 32.70 28.66 20.19
CA VAL A 747 33.51 28.51 18.98
C VAL A 747 33.80 29.91 18.46
N LEU A 748 35.09 30.23 18.28
CA LEU A 748 35.52 31.52 17.74
C LEU A 748 35.70 31.45 16.23
N LYS A 749 35.50 32.58 15.55
CA LYS A 749 35.93 32.74 14.15
C LYS A 749 37.46 32.79 14.09
N ARG A 750 38.08 32.21 13.06
CA ARG A 750 39.53 31.91 12.93
C ARG A 750 40.51 33.09 13.17
N GLU A 751 40.03 34.34 13.18
CA GLU A 751 40.84 35.55 13.30
C GLU A 751 40.57 36.35 14.59
N PHE A 752 39.68 35.87 15.45
CA PHE A 752 39.28 36.58 16.66
C PHE A 752 39.75 35.86 17.92
N THR A 753 40.08 36.66 18.93
CA THR A 753 40.37 36.17 20.28
C THR A 753 39.38 36.80 21.25
N LEU A 754 38.84 35.99 22.14
CA LEU A 754 38.06 36.41 23.30
C LEU A 754 38.63 35.70 24.51
N THR A 755 38.67 36.38 25.65
CA THR A 755 39.01 35.76 26.92
C THR A 755 37.75 35.37 27.67
N GLU A 756 37.89 34.45 28.65
CA GLU A 756 36.79 34.15 29.57
C GLU A 756 36.33 35.41 30.32
N HIS A 757 37.25 36.32 30.64
CA HIS A 757 36.92 37.59 31.31
C HIS A 757 35.97 38.45 30.48
N ASP A 758 36.22 38.61 29.18
CA ASP A 758 35.37 39.41 28.28
C ASP A 758 33.93 38.89 28.26
N ILE A 759 33.80 37.56 28.21
CA ILE A 759 32.49 36.89 28.21
C ILE A 759 31.78 37.05 29.56
N GLN A 760 32.49 36.85 30.67
CA GLN A 760 31.93 37.02 32.02
C GLN A 760 31.49 38.47 32.26
N GLU A 761 32.27 39.44 31.81
CA GLU A 761 31.97 40.87 31.96
C GLU A 761 30.65 41.22 31.27
N ILE A 762 30.48 40.85 29.99
CA ILE A 762 29.24 41.10 29.24
C ILE A 762 28.02 40.43 29.89
N ILE A 763 28.17 39.18 30.33
CA ILE A 763 27.08 38.48 31.03
C ILE A 763 26.73 39.18 32.34
N SER A 764 27.73 39.68 33.07
CA SER A 764 27.52 40.36 34.34
C SER A 764 26.80 41.70 34.20
N GLN A 765 27.04 42.41 33.09
CA GLN A 765 26.37 43.67 32.77
C GLN A 765 24.91 43.47 32.35
N LYS A 766 24.63 42.39 31.61
CA LYS A 766 23.29 42.12 31.05
C LYS A 766 22.36 41.34 31.98
N PHE A 767 22.91 40.56 32.89
CA PHE A 767 22.13 39.62 33.70
C PHE A 767 22.44 39.69 35.19
N ILE A 768 21.43 39.33 35.97
CA ILE A 768 21.53 39.16 37.42
C ILE A 768 22.40 37.96 37.83
N SER A 769 22.95 38.01 39.03
CA SER A 769 24.09 37.18 39.47
C SER A 769 23.91 35.67 39.44
N TYR A 770 22.68 35.15 39.50
CA TYR A 770 22.41 33.71 39.40
C TYR A 770 22.39 33.19 37.95
N LYS A 771 22.30 34.07 36.95
CA LYS A 771 22.41 33.73 35.52
C LYS A 771 23.85 33.77 35.00
N HIS A 772 24.79 34.25 35.81
CA HIS A 772 26.20 34.37 35.42
C HIS A 772 26.82 33.00 35.11
N LEU A 773 27.80 32.97 34.21
CA LEU A 773 28.46 31.75 33.72
C LEU A 773 29.46 31.17 34.74
N LYS A 774 29.02 30.96 35.99
CA LYS A 774 29.86 30.51 37.10
C LYS A 774 30.35 29.06 36.97
N GLY A 775 29.79 28.30 36.03
CA GLY A 775 30.30 26.99 35.60
C GLY A 775 31.50 27.10 34.65
N GLY A 776 31.90 28.32 34.27
CA GLY A 776 33.05 28.65 33.45
C GLY A 776 32.72 28.85 31.97
N VAL A 777 33.74 29.24 31.21
CA VAL A 777 33.70 29.34 29.74
C VAL A 777 34.77 28.44 29.14
N GLN A 778 34.41 27.66 28.13
CA GLN A 778 35.34 26.80 27.40
C GLN A 778 35.31 27.12 25.91
N PHE A 779 36.49 27.39 25.34
CA PHE A 779 36.64 27.52 23.89
C PHE A 779 36.83 26.13 23.27
N VAL A 780 36.06 25.84 22.22
CA VAL A 780 36.06 24.55 21.52
C VAL A 780 36.11 24.76 20.01
N GLU A 781 36.55 23.73 19.28
CA GLU A 781 36.61 23.79 17.81
C GLU A 781 35.22 23.67 17.16
N ASP A 782 34.31 22.89 17.75
CA ASP A 782 32.94 22.73 17.26
C ASP A 782 31.96 22.40 18.41
N ILE A 783 30.68 22.69 18.20
CA ILE A 783 29.58 22.32 19.11
C ILE A 783 28.93 21.03 18.61
N PRO A 784 28.92 19.93 19.40
CA PRO A 784 28.35 18.66 18.97
C PRO A 784 26.85 18.78 18.69
N LYS A 785 26.42 18.24 17.55
CA LYS A 785 25.03 18.24 17.07
C LYS A 785 24.55 16.81 16.85
N ASN A 786 23.26 16.56 17.05
CA ASN A 786 22.60 15.28 16.78
C ASN A 786 22.22 15.14 15.30
N ALA A 787 21.68 13.98 14.90
CA ALA A 787 21.31 13.69 13.51
C ALA A 787 20.26 14.64 12.89
N SER A 788 19.52 15.40 13.71
CA SER A 788 18.58 16.43 13.26
C SER A 788 19.19 17.84 13.20
N GLY A 789 20.51 17.97 13.41
CA GLY A 789 21.24 19.24 13.43
C GLY A 789 21.10 20.05 14.71
N LYS A 790 20.47 19.51 15.77
CA LYS A 790 20.29 20.20 17.07
C LYS A 790 21.47 19.94 17.99
N VAL A 791 21.85 20.93 18.81
CA VAL A 791 22.93 20.80 19.81
C VAL A 791 22.69 19.62 20.75
N ASP A 792 23.69 18.76 20.91
CA ASP A 792 23.66 17.61 21.82
C ASP A 792 24.22 18.00 23.20
N ARG A 793 23.39 18.69 23.98
CA ARG A 793 23.73 19.12 25.35
C ARG A 793 24.00 17.94 26.29
N CYS A 794 23.38 16.78 26.04
CA CYS A 794 23.61 15.58 26.84
C CYS A 794 25.01 15.00 26.64
N ARG A 795 25.54 15.07 25.41
CA ARG A 795 26.94 14.74 25.13
C ARG A 795 27.89 15.70 25.83
N LEU A 796 27.68 17.02 25.74
CA LEU A 796 28.53 18.02 26.41
C LEU A 796 28.54 17.84 27.94
N LEU A 797 27.38 17.55 28.54
CA LEU A 797 27.29 17.28 29.97
C LEU A 797 28.06 16.00 30.36
N ARG A 798 27.99 14.94 29.56
CA ARG A 798 28.77 13.71 29.78
C ARG A 798 30.27 13.98 29.70
N GLU A 799 30.71 14.67 28.65
CA GLU A 799 32.12 15.05 28.46
C GLU A 799 32.63 15.90 29.64
N PHE A 800 31.82 16.83 30.15
CA PHE A 800 32.15 17.60 31.35
C PHE A 800 32.30 16.70 32.60
N ILE A 801 31.35 15.80 32.84
CA ILE A 801 31.37 14.89 34.00
C ILE A 801 32.59 13.96 33.92
N GLU A 802 32.89 13.41 32.74
CA GLU A 802 34.04 12.56 32.48
C GLU A 802 35.35 13.31 32.73
N ALA A 803 35.50 14.53 32.21
CA ALA A 803 36.68 15.37 32.44
C ALA A 803 36.86 15.72 33.93
N THR A 804 35.76 16.01 34.63
CA THR A 804 35.80 16.33 36.08
C THR A 804 36.17 15.11 36.92
N ASN A 805 35.73 13.91 36.53
CA ASN A 805 36.08 12.67 37.20
C ASN A 805 37.53 12.24 36.91
N ALA A 806 38.01 12.42 35.69
CA ALA A 806 39.39 12.18 35.32
C ALA A 806 40.35 13.11 36.09
N GLY A 807 40.01 14.39 36.24
CA GLY A 807 40.79 15.36 37.01
C GLY A 807 40.72 15.22 38.54
N ARG A 808 39.83 14.38 39.08
CA ARG A 808 39.80 13.99 40.50
C ARG A 808 40.51 12.66 40.78
N SER A 809 40.86 11.92 39.72
CA SER A 809 41.54 10.62 39.77
C SER A 809 43.05 10.74 39.51
N ALA A 810 43.51 11.93 39.13
CA ALA A 810 44.91 12.36 39.07
C ALA A 810 45.17 13.32 40.24
#